data_AF-A0A6P7U7U5-F1
#
_entry.id   AF-A0A6P7U7U5-F1
#
_cell.length_a   1.000
_cell.length_b   1.000
_cell.length_c   1.000
_cell.angle_alpha   90.00
_cell.angle_beta   90.00
_cell.angle_gamma   90.00
#
_symmetry.space_group_name_H-M   'P 1'
#
loop_
_entity.id
_entity.type
_entity.pdbx_description
1 polymer ?
#
loop_
_entity_poly.entity_id
_entity_poly.type
_entity_poly.pdbx_seq_one_letter_code
_entity_poly.pdbx_strand_id
1 'polypeptide(L)'
;MRKSNPRGLPAKKDKNNITSAGVSSLGLDNSTRTSIHDNPIAGNPTIPTNLHSLLAIIDDAICVSEAEWVPQIVYATKQRIGRIPRGGWNLIREKFNSKFSKSASLSQLKGMVKPMRVDNNYGSNCHQKQFLESSEISTFRKCLEELNIQIKNIESIPRDSRKPTPKIQNKYLKTDILTGLNSAIYYITKDNHPNDINSISDILYAAQCAYLSLTMRDKAQSTWVENIEKKISKLSAELEIVKSHSNQTLPPSEKQKVMDVLCRYGYKKTKKGELSRIQILLQDLIRINNKKIEVHNSRKQFRKDNQCFELNRKRFYRDLTKKEEVTLYGFDDEECVSFWQKVWSERNGRPQSYDVVGKRTTCAEHMLPEFTEEFFGNVIKYLPDWKACGCDGIYNFFIKKMESLHGFLCHEITRIINGEYMPESWFYTGITYLIPKKDDCETPKDLRPITCMPTLYKLVTKCVNVKLADFVEAFGLISDNQLGTRKYCQGAKEQALINQCLNKEYGNGLYSAWVDVKKAYDSVDHDFLFHVLDCSGIPLWIVNFVKSVVKKWAVKLHMEGRRIGSVKLNRGILQGDSLSPLLFVMVLDPLSRILNSVFPKLEINQEDPNMLTYSTNHLLFIDDLKIFALKQDTLLKMMEAVNGFFKIVGLEMNSEKSASNLESLSCCKTIDGINGYRYLGVLEDGGSNVLKNRVMDSIFENVKKRITMLSKTKLNSVNLFRAINEYALSLYNYYIGLINIEPSEFDDIDRQIRQLLTSLRLHLKPANKERLYLNRKALGRGLSSVAFKSELMLFQFLTSLENMSTICLRRAGILRVIKMNKWHLAMIAGFLSSKYAIIDKKSITMESLKSSQIQYLQKKISSKALHSVLFKCVDEPNVDLPASSEWLSNGNNGPRSEALYCLLQDRNLFFTSADSLCNHCKKSKKTVDHMATQCGKMLNSDYLRRHNEVVKCIHLNLCRMYGLKKARRLKGHSVQSTLSTGKVEIRVDCTILTETKVEYNKPDIFVHDKVRNEINLIEVGITSQDRLKQVEVEKCHKISDDNSEILREIESLDNGMSLSLVTASGPNKIRAISRAAGLINFSPELCAALFFAIIIETYLF
;
A
#
# COMPACT_ATOMS: atom_id res chain seq x y z
N MET A 1 16.39 -62.04 -49.03
CA MET A 1 15.28 -62.97 -48.70
C MET A 1 14.43 -62.33 -47.61
N ARG A 2 13.11 -62.23 -47.63
CA ARG A 2 12.07 -62.38 -48.68
C ARG A 2 10.81 -61.74 -48.06
N LYS A 3 10.21 -60.77 -48.78
CA LYS A 3 8.76 -60.60 -49.06
C LYS A 3 7.80 -60.41 -47.86
N SER A 4 6.73 -59.60 -47.87
CA SER A 4 6.06 -58.86 -48.93
C SER A 4 4.83 -58.12 -48.34
N ASN A 5 4.48 -56.99 -48.96
CA ASN A 5 3.10 -56.49 -49.22
C ASN A 5 2.13 -57.64 -49.69
N PRO A 6 0.80 -57.49 -49.95
CA PRO A 6 -0.07 -56.30 -49.98
C PRO A 6 -1.58 -56.54 -49.59
N ARG A 7 -2.43 -55.53 -49.85
CA ARG A 7 -3.80 -55.57 -50.45
C ARG A 7 -4.98 -56.26 -49.74
N GLY A 8 -6.12 -55.55 -49.72
CA GLY A 8 -7.43 -56.20 -49.91
C GLY A 8 -8.67 -55.45 -49.37
N LEU A 9 -9.21 -54.51 -50.14
CA LEU A 9 -10.64 -54.14 -50.19
C LEU A 9 -11.55 -55.38 -50.40
N PRO A 10 -12.84 -55.42 -50.00
CA PRO A 10 -13.98 -54.80 -50.74
C PRO A 10 -15.15 -54.40 -49.78
N ALA A 11 -16.40 -54.07 -50.14
CA ALA A 11 -17.08 -53.28 -51.19
C ALA A 11 -18.59 -53.17 -50.81
N LYS A 12 -19.27 -52.13 -51.33
CA LYS A 12 -20.70 -52.08 -51.79
C LYS A 12 -21.88 -52.17 -50.80
N LYS A 13 -22.75 -51.13 -50.78
CA LYS A 13 -24.07 -51.00 -51.50
C LYS A 13 -25.16 -50.23 -50.69
N ASP A 14 -25.52 -49.04 -51.20
CA ASP A 14 -26.86 -48.51 -51.53
C ASP A 14 -28.15 -49.07 -50.87
N LYS A 15 -28.97 -48.20 -50.22
CA LYS A 15 -30.18 -47.52 -50.78
C LYS A 15 -31.17 -46.98 -49.70
N ASN A 16 -31.64 -45.76 -49.96
CA ASN A 16 -33.00 -45.19 -49.76
C ASN A 16 -33.59 -44.84 -48.36
N ASN A 17 -33.82 -43.51 -48.23
CA ASN A 17 -35.10 -42.82 -47.98
C ASN A 17 -35.65 -42.49 -46.58
N ILE A 18 -35.89 -41.17 -46.42
CA ILE A 18 -37.10 -40.49 -45.91
C ILE A 18 -37.11 -39.90 -44.47
N THR A 19 -37.08 -38.56 -44.49
CA THR A 19 -37.74 -37.50 -43.66
C THR A 19 -37.34 -37.15 -42.23
N SER A 20 -36.89 -35.88 -42.16
CA SER A 20 -37.41 -34.76 -41.36
C SER A 20 -36.77 -34.40 -40.01
N ALA A 21 -36.41 -33.11 -39.98
CA ALA A 21 -36.37 -32.17 -38.86
C ALA A 21 -35.22 -32.25 -37.85
N GLY A 22 -34.29 -31.30 -37.99
CA GLY A 22 -34.18 -30.26 -36.97
C GLY A 22 -32.84 -30.11 -36.25
N VAL A 23 -32.28 -28.92 -36.45
CA VAL A 23 -31.39 -28.16 -35.56
C VAL A 23 -29.87 -28.34 -35.74
N SER A 24 -29.30 -27.18 -36.05
CA SER A 24 -27.94 -26.75 -36.37
C SER A 24 -26.98 -26.73 -35.17
N SER A 25 -25.69 -27.00 -35.41
CA SER A 25 -24.64 -25.95 -35.42
C SER A 25 -23.22 -26.51 -35.60
N LEU A 26 -22.39 -25.71 -36.30
CA LEU A 26 -20.92 -25.56 -36.21
C LEU A 26 -19.97 -26.59 -36.84
N GLY A 27 -18.99 -26.02 -37.56
CA GLY A 27 -17.74 -26.63 -38.07
C GLY A 27 -17.19 -25.74 -39.19
N LEU A 28 -16.29 -24.78 -38.95
CA LEU A 28 -14.84 -24.94 -38.77
C LEU A 28 -14.26 -26.01 -39.70
N ASP A 29 -13.56 -25.61 -40.77
CA ASP A 29 -12.11 -25.47 -40.69
C ASP A 29 -11.50 -24.90 -42.00
N ASN A 30 -10.47 -24.08 -41.81
CA ASN A 30 -9.60 -23.53 -42.84
C ASN A 30 -8.35 -24.39 -42.96
N SER A 31 -7.97 -24.74 -44.19
CA SER A 31 -6.58 -24.96 -44.64
C SER A 31 -6.64 -25.06 -46.18
N THR A 32 -5.72 -24.59 -47.03
CA THR A 32 -4.28 -24.40 -46.86
C THR A 32 -3.74 -23.67 -48.11
N ARG A 33 -2.70 -22.85 -47.90
CA ARG A 33 -1.43 -22.76 -48.67
C ARG A 33 -1.40 -22.47 -50.19
N THR A 34 -0.80 -21.29 -50.47
CA THR A 34 0.37 -20.99 -51.37
C THR A 34 0.27 -21.37 -52.86
N SER A 35 0.48 -20.50 -53.84
CA SER A 35 1.80 -19.93 -54.22
C SER A 35 1.72 -19.14 -55.55
N ILE A 36 2.26 -17.91 -55.55
CA ILE A 36 3.21 -17.28 -56.52
C ILE A 36 2.88 -17.27 -58.04
N HIS A 37 2.63 -16.07 -58.61
CA HIS A 37 3.51 -15.33 -59.56
C HIS A 37 2.78 -14.14 -60.25
N ASP A 38 3.44 -12.97 -60.26
CA ASP A 38 3.13 -11.71 -60.98
C ASP A 38 3.23 -11.88 -62.52
N ASN A 39 2.69 -11.08 -63.46
CA ASN A 39 2.36 -9.64 -63.55
C ASN A 39 1.62 -9.37 -64.93
N PRO A 40 1.31 -8.14 -65.41
CA PRO A 40 0.07 -7.36 -65.24
C PRO A 40 -0.60 -6.89 -66.57
N ILE A 41 -1.75 -6.18 -66.52
CA ILE A 41 -2.09 -4.96 -67.32
C ILE A 41 -3.50 -4.45 -66.91
N ALA A 42 -3.52 -3.13 -66.63
CA ALA A 42 -4.58 -2.11 -66.58
C ALA A 42 -6.07 -2.49 -66.81
N GLY A 43 -7.06 -1.93 -66.11
CA GLY A 43 -7.07 -0.85 -65.13
C GLY A 43 -8.52 -0.50 -64.76
N ASN A 44 -8.75 -0.18 -63.47
CA ASN A 44 -9.84 0.66 -63.00
C ASN A 44 -9.52 1.10 -61.56
N PRO A 45 -10.02 2.27 -61.12
CA PRO A 45 -9.31 3.14 -60.20
C PRO A 45 -9.17 2.51 -58.82
N THR A 46 -7.92 2.38 -58.37
CA THR A 46 -7.57 2.00 -57.00
C THR A 46 -8.26 2.97 -56.04
N ILE A 47 -9.27 2.47 -55.32
CA ILE A 47 -9.80 3.10 -54.13
C ILE A 47 -8.59 3.44 -53.24
N PRO A 48 -8.45 4.67 -52.73
CA PRO A 48 -7.31 5.03 -51.89
C PRO A 48 -7.15 3.99 -50.77
N THR A 49 -5.93 3.51 -50.51
CA THR A 49 -5.60 2.48 -49.50
C THR A 49 -6.25 2.73 -48.14
N ASN A 50 -6.46 4.01 -47.81
CA ASN A 50 -7.11 4.45 -46.58
C ASN A 50 -8.63 4.15 -46.54
N LEU A 51 -9.34 4.13 -47.66
CA LEU A 51 -10.76 3.74 -47.74
C LEU A 51 -10.95 2.21 -47.65
N HIS A 52 -10.02 1.42 -48.18
CA HIS A 52 -10.03 -0.04 -48.00
C HIS A 52 -9.91 -0.43 -46.52
N SER A 53 -9.03 0.26 -45.79
CA SER A 53 -8.89 0.07 -44.34
C SER A 53 -10.15 0.49 -43.57
N LEU A 54 -10.86 1.53 -44.02
CA LEU A 54 -12.15 1.92 -43.45
C LEU A 54 -13.25 0.89 -43.75
N LEU A 55 -13.30 0.34 -44.96
CA LEU A 55 -14.24 -0.73 -45.32
C LEU A 55 -14.06 -1.96 -44.44
N ALA A 56 -12.82 -2.41 -44.24
CA ALA A 56 -12.52 -3.52 -43.32
C ALA A 56 -13.00 -3.24 -41.89
N ILE A 57 -12.82 -2.01 -41.40
CA ILE A 57 -13.33 -1.60 -40.06
C ILE A 57 -14.86 -1.60 -40.01
N ILE A 58 -15.52 -1.20 -41.09
CA ILE A 58 -16.99 -1.21 -41.21
C ILE A 58 -17.51 -2.65 -41.21
N ASP A 59 -16.84 -3.55 -41.94
CA ASP A 59 -17.22 -4.96 -42.04
C ASP A 59 -16.96 -5.73 -40.73
N ASP A 60 -15.92 -5.37 -39.97
CA ASP A 60 -15.59 -5.92 -38.65
C ASP A 60 -16.51 -5.39 -37.51
N ALA A 61 -17.39 -4.40 -37.78
CA ALA A 61 -18.23 -3.80 -36.75
C ALA A 61 -19.47 -4.67 -36.41
N ILE A 62 -19.34 -5.48 -35.33
CA ILE A 62 -20.35 -6.47 -34.86
C ILE A 62 -21.59 -5.83 -34.18
N CYS A 63 -21.61 -4.52 -33.89
CA CYS A 63 -22.71 -3.91 -33.11
C CYS A 63 -24.11 -4.10 -33.72
N VAL A 64 -25.08 -4.40 -32.83
CA VAL A 64 -26.50 -4.66 -33.14
C VAL A 64 -27.35 -3.37 -33.06
N SER A 65 -26.88 -2.31 -32.39
CA SER A 65 -27.64 -1.09 -32.16
C SER A 65 -27.32 0.04 -33.18
N GLU A 66 -28.37 0.69 -33.68
CA GLU A 66 -28.27 1.82 -34.64
C GLU A 66 -27.50 3.01 -34.04
N ALA A 67 -27.71 3.28 -32.75
CA ALA A 67 -27.11 4.41 -32.05
C ALA A 67 -25.59 4.27 -31.82
N GLU A 68 -25.06 3.05 -31.73
CA GLU A 68 -23.66 2.79 -31.39
C GLU A 68 -22.81 2.43 -32.62
N TRP A 69 -23.44 2.06 -33.74
CA TRP A 69 -22.74 1.61 -34.95
C TRP A 69 -21.81 2.68 -35.53
N VAL A 70 -22.31 3.92 -35.68
CA VAL A 70 -21.50 5.04 -36.20
C VAL A 70 -20.40 5.47 -35.22
N PRO A 71 -20.66 5.67 -33.91
CA PRO A 71 -19.62 5.92 -32.91
C PRO A 71 -18.52 4.86 -32.88
N GLN A 72 -18.87 3.57 -32.97
CA GLN A 72 -17.90 2.48 -32.92
C GLN A 72 -16.96 2.51 -34.13
N ILE A 73 -17.51 2.67 -35.34
CA ILE A 73 -16.70 2.76 -36.57
C ILE A 73 -15.81 3.99 -36.54
N VAL A 74 -16.34 5.13 -36.10
CA VAL A 74 -15.55 6.37 -35.99
C VAL A 74 -14.43 6.22 -34.96
N TYR A 75 -14.71 5.57 -33.81
CA TYR A 75 -13.72 5.29 -32.78
C TYR A 75 -12.64 4.32 -33.28
N ALA A 76 -13.03 3.18 -33.87
CA ALA A 76 -12.10 2.20 -34.42
C ALA A 76 -11.25 2.79 -35.56
N THR A 77 -11.86 3.62 -36.43
CA THR A 77 -11.14 4.33 -37.50
C THR A 77 -10.15 5.33 -36.93
N LYS A 78 -10.51 6.07 -35.87
CA LYS A 78 -9.56 6.98 -35.20
C LYS A 78 -8.42 6.23 -34.52
N GLN A 79 -8.68 5.06 -33.92
CA GLN A 79 -7.62 4.26 -33.30
C GLN A 79 -6.66 3.64 -34.34
N ARG A 80 -7.18 3.17 -35.48
CA ARG A 80 -6.40 2.43 -36.47
C ARG A 80 -5.77 3.31 -37.56
N ILE A 81 -6.45 4.39 -37.96
CA ILE A 81 -6.07 5.28 -39.08
C ILE A 81 -5.86 6.75 -38.61
N GLY A 82 -6.11 7.06 -37.33
CA GLY A 82 -5.96 8.42 -36.77
C GLY A 82 -7.10 9.37 -37.11
N ARG A 83 -7.63 9.33 -38.34
CA ARG A 83 -8.76 10.14 -38.81
C ARG A 83 -9.59 9.41 -39.87
N ILE A 84 -10.85 9.82 -40.05
CA ILE A 84 -11.67 9.32 -41.16
C ILE A 84 -11.09 9.87 -42.50
N PRO A 85 -10.76 9.00 -43.47
CA PRO A 85 -10.20 9.42 -44.75
C PRO A 85 -11.17 10.29 -45.55
N ARG A 86 -10.64 11.10 -46.49
CA ARG A 86 -11.48 11.92 -47.39
C ARG A 86 -12.44 11.02 -48.17
N GLY A 87 -13.74 11.34 -48.17
CA GLY A 87 -14.80 10.49 -48.73
C GLY A 87 -15.33 9.40 -47.78
N GLY A 88 -14.65 9.10 -46.68
CA GLY A 88 -15.03 8.04 -45.74
C GLY A 88 -16.37 8.26 -45.05
N TRP A 89 -16.77 9.52 -44.79
CA TRP A 89 -18.10 9.80 -44.24
C TRP A 89 -19.24 9.51 -45.23
N ASN A 90 -19.01 9.66 -46.54
CA ASN A 90 -20.00 9.29 -47.55
C ASN A 90 -20.18 7.77 -47.58
N LEU A 91 -19.07 7.03 -47.47
CA LEU A 91 -19.07 5.57 -47.40
C LEU A 91 -19.76 5.04 -46.13
N ILE A 92 -19.46 5.62 -44.96
CA ILE A 92 -20.14 5.30 -43.70
C ILE A 92 -21.64 5.56 -43.84
N ARG A 93 -22.04 6.68 -44.48
CA ARG A 93 -23.45 6.99 -44.72
C ARG A 93 -24.12 5.96 -45.63
N GLU A 94 -23.51 5.62 -46.76
CA GLU A 94 -24.07 4.63 -47.68
C GLU A 94 -24.23 3.26 -47.01
N LYS A 95 -23.21 2.80 -46.26
CA LYS A 95 -23.26 1.54 -45.54
C LYS A 95 -24.24 1.56 -44.38
N PHE A 96 -24.35 2.66 -43.64
CA PHE A 96 -25.35 2.81 -42.58
C PHE A 96 -26.77 2.78 -43.14
N ASN A 97 -27.04 3.57 -44.19
CA ASN A 97 -28.34 3.65 -44.84
C ASN A 97 -28.75 2.31 -45.46
N SER A 98 -27.79 1.57 -46.04
CA SER A 98 -27.99 0.22 -46.54
C SER A 98 -28.23 -0.81 -45.42
N LYS A 99 -27.46 -0.74 -44.31
CA LYS A 99 -27.55 -1.72 -43.21
C LYS A 99 -28.84 -1.58 -42.40
N PHE A 100 -29.30 -0.34 -42.17
CA PHE A 100 -30.48 -0.05 -41.35
C PHE A 100 -31.71 0.36 -42.17
N SER A 101 -31.65 0.29 -43.51
CA SER A 101 -32.74 0.69 -44.43
C SER A 101 -33.26 2.11 -44.15
N LYS A 102 -32.36 3.08 -44.05
CA LYS A 102 -32.65 4.49 -43.75
C LYS A 102 -32.10 5.44 -44.82
N SER A 103 -32.56 6.68 -44.79
CA SER A 103 -32.06 7.79 -45.61
C SER A 103 -31.42 8.88 -44.73
N ALA A 104 -30.56 8.48 -43.79
CA ALA A 104 -29.90 9.42 -42.88
C ALA A 104 -28.96 10.35 -43.62
N SER A 105 -29.02 11.63 -43.29
CA SER A 105 -28.13 12.65 -43.83
C SER A 105 -26.75 12.59 -43.16
N LEU A 106 -25.76 13.17 -43.82
CA LEU A 106 -24.38 13.19 -43.31
C LEU A 106 -24.25 13.97 -41.99
N SER A 107 -25.10 14.98 -41.79
CA SER A 107 -25.16 15.76 -40.55
C SER A 107 -25.77 14.95 -39.41
N GLN A 108 -26.80 14.14 -39.68
CA GLN A 108 -27.40 13.24 -38.68
C GLN A 108 -26.40 12.20 -38.18
N LEU A 109 -25.66 11.55 -39.08
CA LEU A 109 -24.65 10.55 -38.69
C LEU A 109 -23.48 11.16 -37.93
N LYS A 110 -23.02 12.35 -38.31
CA LYS A 110 -22.01 13.08 -37.55
C LYS A 110 -22.53 13.49 -36.15
N GLY A 111 -23.82 13.81 -36.04
CA GLY A 111 -24.49 14.12 -34.78
C GLY A 111 -24.61 12.92 -33.83
N MET A 112 -24.62 11.68 -34.35
CA MET A 112 -24.62 10.45 -33.53
C MET A 112 -23.28 10.23 -32.81
N VAL A 113 -22.20 10.83 -33.30
CA VAL A 113 -20.88 10.81 -32.64
C VAL A 113 -20.81 11.89 -31.56
N LYS A 114 -21.59 11.74 -30.48
CA LYS A 114 -21.39 12.54 -29.26
C LYS A 114 -20.21 11.99 -28.45
N PRO A 115 -19.42 12.84 -27.77
CA PRO A 115 -18.16 12.42 -27.17
C PRO A 115 -18.39 11.52 -25.97
N MET A 116 -18.03 10.23 -26.09
CA MET A 116 -17.70 9.43 -24.91
C MET A 116 -16.54 10.10 -24.18
N ARG A 117 -16.81 10.70 -23.01
CA ARG A 117 -15.77 11.01 -22.03
C ARG A 117 -15.24 9.68 -21.50
N VAL A 118 -14.23 9.15 -22.17
CA VAL A 118 -13.38 8.10 -21.63
C VAL A 118 -12.20 8.79 -20.95
N ASP A 119 -12.18 8.73 -19.62
CA ASP A 119 -10.96 8.93 -18.84
C ASP A 119 -9.95 7.87 -19.29
N ASN A 120 -8.95 8.26 -20.09
CA ASN A 120 -7.81 7.41 -20.42
C ASN A 120 -6.53 8.25 -20.44
N ASN A 121 -5.91 8.34 -19.26
CA ASN A 121 -4.47 8.53 -19.14
C ASN A 121 -3.82 7.15 -19.28
N TYR A 122 -3.31 6.82 -20.46
CA TYR A 122 -2.06 6.04 -20.66
C TYR A 122 -1.68 6.03 -22.15
N GLY A 123 -0.61 6.78 -22.47
CA GLY A 123 0.42 6.49 -23.47
C GLY A 123 0.03 6.39 -24.95
N SER A 124 0.47 7.38 -25.76
CA SER A 124 1.43 7.18 -26.86
C SER A 124 1.79 8.52 -27.52
N ASN A 125 3.09 8.74 -27.73
CA ASN A 125 3.72 9.94 -28.28
C ASN A 125 3.33 10.22 -29.74
N CYS A 126 3.10 11.50 -30.08
CA CYS A 126 3.79 12.17 -31.19
C CYS A 126 3.49 13.69 -31.15
N HIS A 127 4.55 14.49 -31.24
CA HIS A 127 4.52 15.94 -31.32
C HIS A 127 3.68 16.44 -32.50
N GLN A 128 2.75 17.37 -32.23
CA GLN A 128 2.60 18.59 -33.03
C GLN A 128 1.63 19.59 -32.36
N LYS A 129 2.19 20.76 -32.04
CA LYS A 129 1.56 22.09 -31.85
C LYS A 129 0.06 22.10 -31.53
N GLN A 130 -0.28 22.22 -30.24
CA GLN A 130 -1.52 22.88 -29.81
C GLN A 130 -1.21 23.88 -28.69
N PHE A 131 -1.84 25.04 -28.79
CA PHE A 131 -1.74 26.20 -27.91
C PHE A 131 -1.85 25.77 -26.44
N LEU A 132 -0.77 25.97 -25.67
CA LEU A 132 -0.81 25.85 -24.21
C LEU A 132 -1.77 26.90 -23.65
N GLU A 133 -2.66 26.47 -22.76
CA GLU A 133 -3.48 27.39 -21.98
C GLU A 133 -2.58 28.34 -21.17
N SER A 134 -2.99 29.60 -20.97
CA SER A 134 -2.18 30.65 -20.33
C SER A 134 -1.67 30.27 -18.92
N SER A 135 -2.38 29.38 -18.22
CA SER A 135 -2.00 28.87 -16.89
C SER A 135 -0.82 27.89 -16.94
N GLU A 136 -0.75 27.02 -17.96
CA GLU A 136 0.32 26.04 -18.15
C GLU A 136 1.64 26.72 -18.55
N ILE A 137 1.56 27.73 -19.42
CA ILE A 137 2.73 28.56 -19.79
C ILE A 137 3.31 29.26 -18.56
N SER A 138 2.44 29.80 -17.70
CA SER A 138 2.89 30.48 -16.47
C SER A 138 3.60 29.52 -15.50
N THR A 139 3.10 28.28 -15.39
CA THR A 139 3.66 27.25 -14.52
C THR A 139 5.00 26.76 -15.05
N PHE A 140 5.09 26.51 -16.36
CA PHE A 140 6.34 26.17 -17.04
C PHE A 140 7.41 27.24 -16.82
N ARG A 141 7.10 28.53 -17.04
CA ARG A 141 8.06 29.62 -16.84
C ARG A 141 8.59 29.68 -15.41
N LYS A 142 7.71 29.56 -14.42
CA LYS A 142 8.10 29.50 -12.99
C LYS A 142 8.98 28.30 -12.69
N CYS A 143 8.65 27.13 -13.24
CA CYS A 143 9.44 25.92 -13.06
C CYS A 143 10.83 26.06 -13.69
N LEU A 144 10.92 26.66 -14.88
CA LEU A 144 12.18 26.89 -15.60
C LEU A 144 13.07 27.90 -14.86
N GLU A 145 12.50 29.01 -14.41
CA GLU A 145 13.21 30.03 -13.63
C GLU A 145 13.78 29.43 -12.34
N GLU A 146 12.95 28.74 -11.56
CA GLU A 146 13.39 28.11 -10.32
C GLU A 146 14.42 27.01 -10.58
N LEU A 147 14.24 26.18 -11.61
CA LEU A 147 15.20 25.13 -11.96
C LEU A 147 16.58 25.72 -12.27
N ASN A 148 16.65 26.81 -13.05
CA ASN A 148 17.91 27.49 -13.36
C ASN A 148 18.58 28.10 -12.12
N ILE A 149 17.80 28.67 -11.20
CA ILE A 149 18.30 29.15 -9.91
C ILE A 149 18.92 27.98 -9.13
N GLN A 150 18.22 26.85 -9.04
CA GLN A 150 18.70 25.71 -8.29
C GLN A 150 19.92 25.04 -8.93
N ILE A 151 20.03 24.99 -10.27
CA ILE A 151 21.22 24.50 -10.97
C ILE A 151 22.45 25.32 -10.56
N LYS A 152 22.35 26.66 -10.57
CA LYS A 152 23.46 27.54 -10.12
C LYS A 152 23.79 27.34 -8.64
N ASN A 153 22.78 27.21 -7.79
CA ASN A 153 22.99 27.03 -6.35
C ASN A 153 23.78 25.74 -6.05
N ILE A 154 23.54 24.65 -6.79
CA ILE A 154 24.16 23.35 -6.51
C ILE A 154 25.59 23.22 -7.03
N GLU A 155 26.05 24.09 -7.93
CA GLU A 155 27.45 24.14 -8.37
C GLU A 155 28.39 24.36 -7.18
N SER A 156 27.93 25.08 -6.15
CA SER A 156 28.66 25.32 -4.91
C SER A 156 28.63 24.14 -3.92
N ILE A 157 27.84 23.09 -4.18
CA ILE A 157 27.59 21.99 -3.25
C ILE A 157 28.18 20.68 -3.82
N PRO A 158 29.29 20.18 -3.24
CA PRO A 158 29.86 18.90 -3.63
C PRO A 158 28.81 17.77 -3.61
N ARG A 159 28.80 16.92 -4.65
CA ARG A 159 27.85 15.80 -4.79
C ARG A 159 27.89 14.83 -3.63
N ASP A 160 29.04 14.72 -2.98
CA ASP A 160 29.28 13.82 -1.86
C ASP A 160 28.80 14.38 -0.50
N SER A 161 28.25 15.59 -0.51
CA SER A 161 27.81 16.38 0.65
C SER A 161 26.34 16.85 0.54
N ARG A 162 25.62 16.40 -0.50
CA ARG A 162 24.20 16.74 -0.73
C ARG A 162 23.30 16.13 0.34
N LYS A 163 22.22 16.84 0.68
CA LYS A 163 21.22 16.39 1.66
C LYS A 163 19.88 16.13 0.97
N PRO A 164 19.21 14.99 1.26
CA PRO A 164 17.90 14.73 0.69
C PRO A 164 16.86 15.75 1.15
N THR A 165 15.92 16.07 0.26
CA THR A 165 14.75 16.90 0.60
C THR A 165 13.75 16.13 1.48
N PRO A 166 12.80 16.83 2.14
CA PRO A 166 11.71 16.17 2.86
C PRO A 166 10.81 15.32 1.95
N LYS A 167 10.39 14.15 2.43
CA LYS A 167 9.44 13.27 1.71
C LYS A 167 8.02 13.85 1.70
N ILE A 168 7.29 13.62 0.62
CA ILE A 168 5.95 14.20 0.40
C ILE A 168 4.92 13.08 0.16
N GLN A 169 3.72 13.19 0.77
CA GLN A 169 2.68 12.17 0.61
C GLN A 169 2.02 12.34 -0.75
N ASN A 170 1.67 11.25 -1.41
CA ASN A 170 1.04 11.29 -2.74
C ASN A 170 -0.18 12.22 -2.80
N LYS A 171 -1.01 12.27 -1.75
CA LYS A 171 -2.18 13.15 -1.67
C LYS A 171 -1.88 14.66 -1.62
N TYR A 172 -0.62 15.03 -1.38
CA TYR A 172 -0.15 16.43 -1.33
C TYR A 172 0.76 16.78 -2.50
N LEU A 173 1.05 15.83 -3.40
CA LEU A 173 1.87 16.11 -4.58
C LEU A 173 1.15 17.09 -5.50
N LYS A 174 1.90 18.08 -5.95
CA LYS A 174 1.55 19.02 -7.01
C LYS A 174 2.03 18.45 -8.35
N THR A 175 1.14 17.79 -9.06
CA THR A 175 1.45 17.10 -10.32
C THR A 175 1.72 18.09 -11.45
N ASP A 176 1.01 19.21 -11.47
CA ASP A 176 1.25 20.37 -12.34
C ASP A 176 2.70 20.86 -12.29
N ILE A 177 3.27 21.01 -11.09
CA ILE A 177 4.66 21.44 -10.91
C ILE A 177 5.64 20.34 -11.37
N LEU A 178 5.36 19.06 -11.11
CA LEU A 178 6.22 17.97 -11.57
C LEU A 178 6.28 17.91 -13.11
N THR A 179 5.12 18.03 -13.77
CA THR A 179 5.05 18.10 -15.23
C THR A 179 5.78 19.33 -15.75
N GLY A 180 5.57 20.51 -15.14
CA GLY A 180 6.26 21.74 -15.50
C GLY A 180 7.78 21.65 -15.37
N LEU A 181 8.30 21.02 -14.31
CA LEU A 181 9.73 20.76 -14.13
C LEU A 181 10.27 19.78 -15.18
N ASN A 182 9.56 18.69 -15.48
CA ASN A 182 9.99 17.75 -16.52
C ASN A 182 10.06 18.41 -17.91
N SER A 183 9.10 19.29 -18.23
CA SER A 183 9.13 20.10 -19.44
C SER A 183 10.26 21.13 -19.42
N ALA A 184 10.55 21.76 -18.29
CA ALA A 184 11.69 22.68 -18.14
C ALA A 184 13.02 21.96 -18.36
N ILE A 185 13.17 20.75 -17.81
CA ILE A 185 14.32 19.89 -18.07
C ILE A 185 14.45 19.58 -19.56
N TYR A 186 13.36 19.13 -20.20
CA TYR A 186 13.36 18.88 -21.64
C TYR A 186 13.84 20.10 -22.43
N TYR A 187 13.36 21.30 -22.07
CA TYR A 187 13.75 22.55 -22.72
C TYR A 187 15.26 22.83 -22.58
N ILE A 188 15.83 22.73 -21.37
CA ILE A 188 17.27 22.99 -21.18
C ILE A 188 18.16 21.89 -21.81
N THR A 189 17.69 20.64 -21.84
CA THR A 189 18.46 19.51 -22.39
C THR A 189 18.32 19.35 -23.89
N LYS A 190 17.40 20.08 -24.54
CA LYS A 190 17.16 19.97 -25.99
C LYS A 190 18.36 20.46 -26.79
N ASP A 191 18.91 21.61 -26.40
CA ASP A 191 20.02 22.26 -27.11
C ASP A 191 21.36 22.04 -26.40
N ASN A 192 21.34 21.75 -25.09
CA ASN A 192 22.53 21.43 -24.27
C ASN A 192 22.37 20.06 -23.62
N HIS A 193 22.73 19.00 -24.36
CA HIS A 193 22.63 17.64 -23.85
C HIS A 193 23.55 17.41 -22.63
N PRO A 194 23.08 16.75 -21.56
CA PRO A 194 23.95 16.36 -20.47
C PRO A 194 24.92 15.28 -20.97
N ASN A 195 26.22 15.59 -20.94
CA ASN A 195 27.25 14.76 -21.56
C ASN A 195 27.75 13.59 -20.68
N ASP A 196 27.35 13.57 -19.41
CA ASP A 196 27.80 12.57 -18.44
C ASP A 196 26.82 12.38 -17.26
N ILE A 197 27.08 11.34 -16.46
CA ILE A 197 26.28 11.01 -15.28
C ILE A 197 26.32 12.10 -14.20
N ASN A 198 27.39 12.90 -14.17
CA ASN A 198 27.57 14.00 -13.22
C ASN A 198 26.55 15.12 -13.50
N SER A 199 26.44 15.53 -14.75
CA SER A 199 25.50 16.55 -15.22
C SER A 199 24.07 16.11 -14.97
N ILE A 200 23.74 14.84 -15.24
CA ILE A 200 22.41 14.27 -14.96
C ILE A 200 22.09 14.28 -13.47
N SER A 201 23.07 13.93 -12.62
CA SER A 201 22.93 13.99 -11.15
C SER A 201 22.57 15.40 -10.68
N ASP A 202 23.21 16.41 -11.27
CA ASP A 202 22.98 17.82 -10.92
C ASP A 202 21.59 18.29 -11.32
N ILE A 203 21.18 18.01 -12.55
CA ILE A 203 19.82 18.37 -13.02
C ILE A 203 18.75 17.69 -12.17
N LEU A 204 18.92 16.40 -11.82
CA LEU A 204 17.98 15.68 -10.97
C LEU A 204 17.89 16.27 -9.55
N TYR A 205 19.03 16.59 -8.94
CA TYR A 205 19.07 17.17 -7.62
C TYR A 205 18.51 18.60 -7.61
N ALA A 206 18.83 19.41 -8.63
CA ALA A 206 18.27 20.75 -8.82
C ALA A 206 16.74 20.69 -8.99
N ALA A 207 16.22 19.78 -9.81
CA ALA A 207 14.77 19.58 -9.98
C ALA A 207 14.09 19.17 -8.67
N GLN A 208 14.74 18.33 -7.86
CA GLN A 208 14.28 17.96 -6.53
C GLN A 208 14.21 19.18 -5.58
N CYS A 209 15.22 20.05 -5.59
CA CYS A 209 15.23 21.29 -4.81
C CYS A 209 14.19 22.31 -5.32
N ALA A 210 14.07 22.46 -6.63
CA ALA A 210 13.10 23.37 -7.26
C ALA A 210 11.67 22.96 -6.92
N TYR A 211 11.38 21.66 -6.91
CA TYR A 211 10.08 21.16 -6.47
C TYR A 211 9.79 21.54 -5.01
N LEU A 212 10.77 21.42 -4.12
CA LEU A 212 10.62 21.80 -2.72
C LEU A 212 10.32 23.29 -2.58
N SER A 213 11.11 24.13 -3.27
CA SER A 213 10.96 25.59 -3.28
C SER A 213 9.56 26.02 -3.76
N LEU A 214 9.09 25.47 -4.90
CA LEU A 214 7.79 25.81 -5.49
C LEU A 214 6.58 25.32 -4.68
N THR A 215 6.75 24.32 -3.82
CA THR A 215 5.64 23.68 -3.10
C THR A 215 5.57 24.03 -1.61
N MET A 216 6.68 24.43 -0.99
CA MET A 216 6.69 24.84 0.40
C MET A 216 6.13 26.25 0.56
N ARG A 217 5.37 26.47 1.63
CA ARG A 217 4.93 27.81 2.07
C ARG A 217 5.67 28.16 3.34
N ASP A 218 6.13 29.39 3.45
CA ASP A 218 6.62 29.94 4.72
C ASP A 218 5.50 29.88 5.75
N LYS A 219 5.76 29.15 6.84
CA LYS A 219 4.84 29.08 7.97
C LYS A 219 5.21 30.17 8.96
N ALA A 220 4.43 31.23 9.03
CA ALA A 220 4.47 32.15 10.15
C ALA A 220 4.27 31.39 11.47
N GLN A 221 5.14 31.66 12.45
CA GLN A 221 5.07 31.04 13.77
C GLN A 221 3.81 31.52 14.50
N SER A 222 3.06 30.58 15.10
CA SER A 222 1.80 30.90 15.78
C SER A 222 2.06 31.33 17.22
N THR A 223 1.67 32.54 17.59
CA THR A 223 1.74 33.09 18.97
C THR A 223 0.58 32.63 19.87
N TRP A 224 -0.26 31.68 19.41
CA TRP A 224 -1.49 31.29 20.10
C TRP A 224 -1.22 30.61 21.46
N VAL A 225 -0.18 29.78 21.57
CA VAL A 225 0.14 29.06 22.81
C VAL A 225 0.59 30.06 23.88
N GLU A 226 1.54 30.93 23.53
CA GLU A 226 2.05 32.01 24.39
C GLU A 226 0.91 32.89 24.92
N ASN A 227 -0.07 33.22 24.09
CA ASN A 227 -1.23 34.02 24.50
C ASN A 227 -2.14 33.29 25.49
N ILE A 228 -2.33 31.98 25.35
CA ILE A 228 -3.12 31.18 26.31
C ILE A 228 -2.35 31.03 27.63
N GLU A 229 -1.04 30.82 27.58
CA GLU A 229 -0.16 30.75 28.77
C GLU A 229 -0.19 32.06 29.55
N LYS A 230 -0.05 33.22 28.89
CA LYS A 230 -0.23 34.54 29.52
C LYS A 230 -1.59 34.68 30.20
N LYS A 231 -2.66 34.16 29.58
CA LYS A 231 -4.01 34.17 30.17
C LYS A 231 -4.11 33.26 31.41
N ILE A 232 -3.45 32.10 31.40
CA ILE A 232 -3.37 31.21 32.56
C ILE A 232 -2.61 31.88 33.70
N SER A 233 -1.46 32.51 33.42
CA SER A 233 -0.68 33.23 34.42
C SER A 233 -1.50 34.36 35.06
N LYS A 234 -2.24 35.14 34.25
CA LYS A 234 -3.14 36.19 34.76
C LYS A 234 -4.24 35.63 35.66
N LEU A 235 -4.94 34.58 35.22
CA LEU A 235 -6.01 33.95 36.01
C LEU A 235 -5.49 33.31 37.30
N SER A 236 -4.27 32.77 37.27
CA SER A 236 -3.62 32.17 38.45
C SER A 236 -3.26 33.23 39.48
N ALA A 237 -2.72 34.37 39.04
CA ALA A 237 -2.48 35.52 39.92
C ALA A 237 -3.78 36.08 40.54
N GLU A 238 -4.86 36.18 39.74
CA GLU A 238 -6.18 36.59 40.24
C GLU A 238 -6.74 35.60 41.27
N LEU A 239 -6.54 34.29 41.06
CA LEU A 239 -6.95 33.25 42.01
C LEU A 239 -6.17 33.33 43.33
N GLU A 240 -4.87 33.62 43.29
CA GLU A 240 -4.08 33.83 44.52
C GLU A 240 -4.56 35.05 45.31
N ILE A 241 -4.85 36.16 44.63
CA ILE A 241 -5.41 37.37 45.26
C ILE A 241 -6.76 37.07 45.93
N VAL A 242 -7.63 36.27 45.31
CA VAL A 242 -8.93 35.90 45.90
C VAL A 242 -8.77 34.90 47.07
N LYS A 243 -7.74 34.04 47.05
CA LYS A 243 -7.42 33.13 48.16
C LYS A 243 -6.85 33.85 49.38
N SER A 244 -6.02 34.88 49.21
CA SER A 244 -5.45 35.62 50.34
C SER A 244 -6.53 36.30 51.20
N HIS A 245 -7.68 36.67 50.60
CA HIS A 245 -8.82 37.24 51.31
C HIS A 245 -9.49 36.30 52.30
N SER A 246 -9.37 34.97 52.16
CA SER A 246 -9.99 34.03 53.09
C SER A 246 -9.22 33.87 54.40
N ASN A 247 -7.97 34.35 54.48
CA ASN A 247 -7.03 33.89 55.52
C ASN A 247 -6.55 34.92 56.56
N GLN A 248 -6.70 36.26 56.43
CA GLN A 248 -6.47 37.25 57.52
C GLN A 248 -6.62 38.72 57.08
N THR A 249 -6.50 39.65 58.05
CA THR A 249 -6.51 41.12 57.90
C THR A 249 -5.40 41.63 56.97
N LEU A 250 -5.75 41.85 55.70
CA LEU A 250 -4.89 42.44 54.68
C LEU A 250 -4.79 43.99 54.82
N PRO A 251 -3.65 44.61 54.44
CA PRO A 251 -3.48 46.05 54.33
C PRO A 251 -4.53 46.74 53.42
N PRO A 252 -4.83 48.04 53.61
CA PRO A 252 -5.86 48.75 52.83
C PRO A 252 -5.64 48.70 51.31
N SER A 253 -4.40 48.81 50.85
CA SER A 253 -4.06 48.76 49.42
C SER A 253 -4.30 47.38 48.79
N GLU A 254 -4.14 46.30 49.55
CA GLU A 254 -4.39 44.94 49.09
C GLU A 254 -5.88 44.58 49.13
N LYS A 255 -6.64 45.10 50.10
CA LYS A 255 -8.11 44.98 50.13
C LYS A 255 -8.76 45.59 48.88
N GLN A 256 -8.24 46.73 48.40
CA GLN A 256 -8.71 47.36 47.16
C GLN A 256 -8.52 46.42 45.95
N LYS A 257 -7.31 45.86 45.78
CA LYS A 257 -6.98 44.94 44.69
C LYS A 257 -7.84 43.68 44.69
N VAL A 258 -8.09 43.11 45.87
CA VAL A 258 -8.99 41.96 46.03
C VAL A 258 -10.39 42.33 45.58
N MET A 259 -10.91 43.48 46.01
CA MET A 259 -12.27 43.88 45.69
C MET A 259 -12.45 44.23 44.20
N ASP A 260 -11.43 44.78 43.54
CA ASP A 260 -11.42 45.00 42.09
C ASP A 260 -11.48 43.69 41.29
N VAL A 261 -10.79 42.64 41.75
CA VAL A 261 -10.89 41.30 41.15
C VAL A 261 -12.29 40.72 41.39
N LEU A 262 -12.81 40.79 42.61
CA LEU A 262 -14.13 40.27 42.98
C LEU A 262 -15.26 40.97 42.19
N CYS A 263 -15.21 42.29 42.02
CA CYS A 263 -16.16 43.06 41.24
C CYS A 263 -16.19 42.64 39.76
N ARG A 264 -15.03 42.34 39.15
CA ARG A 264 -14.94 41.85 37.76
C ARG A 264 -15.68 40.53 37.53
N TYR A 265 -15.82 39.70 38.57
CA TYR A 265 -16.55 38.43 38.52
C TYR A 265 -17.95 38.53 39.16
N GLY A 266 -18.45 39.75 39.38
CA GLY A 266 -19.82 40.03 39.83
C GLY A 266 -20.09 39.65 41.28
N TYR A 267 -19.11 39.82 42.17
CA TYR A 267 -19.25 39.53 43.59
C TYR A 267 -20.37 40.35 44.26
N LYS A 268 -21.24 39.67 45.02
CA LYS A 268 -22.31 40.30 45.80
C LYS A 268 -22.17 39.93 47.28
N LYS A 269 -21.73 40.89 48.10
CA LYS A 269 -21.44 40.70 49.54
C LYS A 269 -22.64 40.16 50.35
N THR A 270 -23.87 40.38 49.88
CA THR A 270 -25.12 39.95 50.52
C THR A 270 -25.43 38.46 50.36
N LYS A 271 -24.75 37.73 49.47
CA LYS A 271 -24.99 36.29 49.23
C LYS A 271 -23.90 35.41 49.84
N LYS A 272 -24.29 34.48 50.71
CA LYS A 272 -23.42 33.48 51.33
C LYS A 272 -22.85 32.54 50.24
N GLY A 273 -21.54 32.30 50.24
CA GLY A 273 -20.87 31.38 49.30
C GLY A 273 -20.36 31.98 47.97
N GLU A 274 -20.55 33.28 47.73
CA GLU A 274 -20.09 33.94 46.49
C GLU A 274 -18.57 33.91 46.28
N LEU A 275 -17.78 33.98 47.37
CA LEU A 275 -16.32 33.85 47.32
C LEU A 275 -15.90 32.47 46.79
N SER A 276 -16.52 31.41 47.30
CA SER A 276 -16.29 30.04 46.84
C SER A 276 -16.72 29.85 45.38
N ARG A 277 -17.85 30.45 44.97
CA ARG A 277 -18.32 30.45 43.57
C ARG A 277 -17.28 31.05 42.63
N ILE A 278 -16.69 32.20 42.98
CA ILE A 278 -15.68 32.89 42.15
C ILE A 278 -14.36 32.10 42.13
N GLN A 279 -13.94 31.51 43.26
CA GLN A 279 -12.77 30.63 43.30
C GLN A 279 -12.95 29.41 42.38
N ILE A 280 -14.11 28.73 42.43
CA ILE A 280 -14.42 27.60 41.54
C ILE A 280 -14.43 28.06 40.07
N LEU A 281 -15.05 29.20 39.77
CA LEU A 281 -15.09 29.76 38.42
C LEU A 281 -13.67 30.02 37.87
N LEU A 282 -12.79 30.65 38.66
CA LEU A 282 -11.40 30.90 38.27
C LEU A 282 -10.62 29.59 38.06
N GLN A 283 -10.80 28.61 38.96
CA GLN A 283 -10.20 27.28 38.80
C GLN A 283 -10.68 26.58 37.53
N ASP A 284 -11.98 26.67 37.21
CA ASP A 284 -12.53 26.11 35.98
C ASP A 284 -12.03 26.83 34.73
N LEU A 285 -11.89 28.16 34.76
CA LEU A 285 -11.30 28.92 33.65
C LEU A 285 -9.83 28.55 33.42
N ILE A 286 -9.04 28.36 34.48
CA ILE A 286 -7.66 27.86 34.39
C ILE A 286 -7.65 26.45 33.78
N ARG A 287 -8.49 25.55 34.31
CA ARG A 287 -8.64 24.17 33.81
C ARG A 287 -9.03 24.14 32.32
N ILE A 288 -9.96 24.97 31.89
CA ILE A 288 -10.38 25.09 30.49
C ILE A 288 -9.21 25.54 29.61
N ASN A 289 -8.43 26.54 30.03
CA ASN A 289 -7.30 27.03 29.23
C ASN A 289 -6.12 26.03 29.20
N ASN A 290 -5.82 25.36 30.32
CA ASN A 290 -4.90 24.22 30.35
C ASN A 290 -5.36 23.10 29.40
N LYS A 291 -6.66 22.79 29.40
CA LYS A 291 -7.22 21.79 28.48
C LYS A 291 -7.08 22.21 27.01
N LYS A 292 -7.18 23.51 26.71
CA LYS A 292 -6.93 24.02 25.35
C LYS A 292 -5.49 23.78 24.90
N ILE A 293 -4.50 24.00 25.77
CA ILE A 293 -3.09 23.68 25.49
C ILE A 293 -2.90 22.18 25.31
N GLU A 294 -3.43 21.35 26.21
CA GLU A 294 -3.36 19.89 26.13
C GLU A 294 -3.95 19.37 24.80
N VAL A 295 -5.13 19.87 24.41
CA VAL A 295 -5.76 19.53 23.13
C VAL A 295 -4.95 20.03 21.94
N HIS A 296 -4.33 21.21 22.03
CA HIS A 296 -3.42 21.72 21.00
C HIS A 296 -2.22 20.79 20.81
N ASN A 297 -1.54 20.45 21.90
CA ASN A 297 -0.38 19.55 21.90
C ASN A 297 -0.76 18.15 21.42
N SER A 298 -1.89 17.60 21.89
CA SER A 298 -2.39 16.32 21.41
C SER A 298 -2.73 16.33 19.92
N ARG A 299 -3.22 17.45 19.37
CA ARG A 299 -3.46 17.60 17.92
C ARG A 299 -2.16 17.73 17.13
N LYS A 300 -1.16 18.42 17.67
CA LYS A 300 0.19 18.50 17.08
C LYS A 300 0.81 17.10 17.01
N GLN A 301 0.75 16.33 18.09
CA GLN A 301 1.22 14.95 18.13
C GLN A 301 0.41 14.05 17.20
N PHE A 302 -0.92 14.15 17.19
CA PHE A 302 -1.77 13.42 16.24
C PHE A 302 -1.34 13.64 14.79
N ARG A 303 -1.09 14.89 14.38
CA ARG A 303 -0.60 15.18 13.03
C ARG A 303 0.79 14.59 12.79
N LYS A 304 1.71 14.72 13.76
CA LYS A 304 3.07 14.17 13.67
C LYS A 304 3.05 12.65 13.50
N ASP A 305 2.32 11.94 14.36
CA ASP A 305 2.21 10.47 14.34
C ASP A 305 1.61 9.98 13.02
N ASN A 306 0.45 10.52 12.62
CA ASN A 306 -0.21 10.11 11.38
C ASN A 306 0.60 10.52 10.14
N GLN A 307 1.27 11.68 10.14
CA GLN A 307 2.13 12.07 9.03
C GLN A 307 3.36 11.17 8.92
N CYS A 308 4.01 10.85 10.05
CA CYS A 308 5.15 9.94 10.09
C CYS A 308 4.76 8.53 9.66
N PHE A 309 3.61 8.03 10.13
CA PHE A 309 3.06 6.75 9.72
C PHE A 309 2.86 6.72 8.20
N GLU A 310 2.10 7.65 7.62
CA GLU A 310 1.81 7.64 6.18
C GLU A 310 3.06 7.76 5.29
N LEU A 311 4.03 8.60 5.69
CA LEU A 311 5.24 8.85 4.90
C LEU A 311 6.35 7.83 5.11
N ASN A 312 6.49 7.35 6.34
CA ASN A 312 7.65 6.59 6.80
C ASN A 312 7.23 5.51 7.82
N ARG A 313 6.29 4.63 7.46
CA ARG A 313 5.84 3.51 8.33
C ARG A 313 6.99 2.76 9.01
N LYS A 314 8.05 2.42 8.25
CA LYS A 314 9.24 1.73 8.81
C LYS A 314 9.93 2.55 9.91
N ARG A 315 10.08 3.86 9.72
CA ARG A 315 10.65 4.76 10.73
C ARG A 315 9.72 4.87 11.93
N PHE A 316 8.42 5.06 11.68
CA PHE A 316 7.42 5.12 12.74
C PHE A 316 7.50 3.89 13.66
N TYR A 317 7.52 2.68 13.09
CA TYR A 317 7.63 1.45 13.89
C TYR A 317 8.98 1.34 14.63
N ARG A 318 10.08 1.76 14.01
CA ARG A 318 11.40 1.79 14.67
C ARG A 318 11.43 2.76 15.84
N ASP A 319 10.86 3.96 15.66
CA ASP A 319 10.82 5.00 16.68
C ASP A 319 9.89 4.60 17.84
N LEU A 320 8.92 3.70 17.64
CA LEU A 320 8.15 3.09 18.73
C LEU A 320 8.97 2.15 19.61
N THR A 321 9.92 1.42 19.01
CA THR A 321 10.76 0.42 19.71
C THR A 321 12.04 1.00 20.28
N LYS A 322 12.43 2.22 19.88
CA LYS A 322 13.59 2.90 20.45
C LYS A 322 13.33 3.16 21.93
N LYS A 323 14.17 2.60 22.79
CA LYS A 323 14.33 3.13 24.14
C LYS A 323 15.01 4.50 24.01
N GLU A 324 14.65 5.44 24.88
CA GLU A 324 15.31 6.77 24.96
C GLU A 324 16.72 6.68 25.59
N GLU A 325 17.20 5.48 25.88
CA GLU A 325 18.54 5.24 26.39
C GLU A 325 19.59 5.56 25.32
N VAL A 326 20.55 6.40 25.68
CA VAL A 326 21.78 6.62 24.92
C VAL A 326 22.50 5.27 24.87
N THR A 327 22.73 4.73 23.67
CA THR A 327 23.54 3.53 23.50
C THR A 327 24.94 3.85 24.01
N LEU A 328 25.35 3.25 25.12
CA LEU A 328 26.70 3.36 25.63
C LEU A 328 27.62 2.51 24.74
N TYR A 329 28.62 3.14 24.14
CA TYR A 329 29.66 2.44 23.39
C TYR A 329 30.89 2.27 24.29
N GLY A 330 31.38 1.05 24.41
CA GLY A 330 32.62 0.73 25.13
C GLY A 330 33.90 1.05 24.36
N PHE A 331 33.80 1.78 23.25
CA PHE A 331 34.89 2.11 22.33
C PHE A 331 34.74 3.55 21.82
N ASP A 332 35.85 4.15 21.38
CA ASP A 332 35.85 5.48 20.75
C ASP A 332 35.77 5.41 19.20
N ASP A 333 35.72 6.59 18.56
CA ASP A 333 35.62 6.69 17.10
C ASP A 333 36.85 6.14 16.39
N GLU A 334 38.05 6.33 16.95
CA GLU A 334 39.31 5.92 16.33
C GLU A 334 39.46 4.40 16.36
N GLU A 335 39.15 3.78 17.51
CA GLU A 335 39.06 2.33 17.66
C GLU A 335 38.05 1.74 16.69
N CYS A 336 36.88 2.37 16.55
CA CYS A 336 35.85 1.93 15.62
C CYS A 336 36.32 1.98 14.16
N VAL A 337 36.93 3.08 13.73
CA VAL A 337 37.45 3.27 12.37
C VAL A 337 38.58 2.27 12.09
N SER A 338 39.54 2.16 13.01
CA SER A 338 40.68 1.22 12.91
C SER A 338 40.21 -0.23 12.77
N PHE A 339 39.20 -0.62 13.56
CA PHE A 339 38.61 -1.95 13.47
C PHE A 339 38.01 -2.24 12.09
N TRP A 340 37.19 -1.34 11.54
CA TRP A 340 36.57 -1.53 10.23
C TRP A 340 37.59 -1.46 9.08
N GLN A 341 38.61 -0.61 9.22
CA GLN A 341 39.74 -0.56 8.30
C GLN A 341 40.50 -1.89 8.24
N LYS A 342 40.73 -2.53 9.38
CA LYS A 342 41.33 -3.88 9.45
C LYS A 342 40.42 -4.98 8.90
N VAL A 343 39.10 -4.86 9.03
CA VAL A 343 38.16 -5.85 8.50
C VAL A 343 38.16 -5.84 6.97
N TRP A 344 38.21 -4.66 6.35
CA TRP A 344 38.17 -4.48 4.90
C TRP A 344 39.56 -4.31 4.25
N SER A 345 40.65 -4.49 5.00
CA SER A 345 42.00 -4.57 4.44
C SER A 345 42.24 -5.92 3.76
N GLU A 346 43.28 -6.00 2.93
CA GLU A 346 43.69 -7.25 2.29
C GLU A 346 44.06 -8.32 3.34
N ARG A 347 43.86 -9.59 2.98
CA ARG A 347 44.17 -10.72 3.85
C ARG A 347 45.67 -11.03 3.82
N ASN A 348 46.24 -11.31 4.99
CA ASN A 348 47.58 -11.87 5.11
C ASN A 348 47.54 -13.39 4.81
N GLY A 349 48.36 -13.85 3.86
CA GLY A 349 48.46 -15.26 3.46
C GLY A 349 47.42 -15.68 2.41
N ARG A 350 47.74 -15.45 1.13
CA ARG A 350 46.92 -15.87 -0.02
C ARG A 350 46.96 -17.40 -0.16
N PRO A 351 45.83 -18.07 -0.43
CA PRO A 351 45.85 -19.50 -0.75
C PRO A 351 46.67 -19.74 -2.02
N GLN A 352 47.38 -20.86 -2.06
CA GLN A 352 48.30 -21.21 -3.14
C GLN A 352 47.57 -21.56 -4.45
N SER A 353 46.30 -21.97 -4.37
CA SER A 353 45.45 -22.30 -5.53
C SER A 353 43.94 -22.14 -5.23
N TYR A 354 43.14 -21.94 -6.27
CA TYR A 354 41.67 -21.85 -6.25
C TYR A 354 40.96 -22.99 -7.01
N ASP A 355 41.64 -24.12 -7.23
CA ASP A 355 41.16 -25.25 -8.05
C ASP A 355 39.76 -25.80 -7.66
N VAL A 356 39.30 -25.54 -6.44
CA VAL A 356 37.98 -25.93 -5.92
C VAL A 356 36.78 -25.34 -6.68
N VAL A 357 36.98 -24.29 -7.48
CA VAL A 357 35.88 -23.65 -8.24
C VAL A 357 35.52 -24.46 -9.49
N GLY A 358 36.51 -24.93 -10.26
CA GLY A 358 36.29 -25.58 -11.55
C GLY A 358 35.68 -24.64 -12.61
N LYS A 359 36.17 -24.72 -13.85
CA LYS A 359 35.70 -23.87 -14.95
C LYS A 359 34.37 -24.37 -15.52
N ARG A 360 33.40 -23.48 -15.68
CA ARG A 360 32.15 -23.67 -16.43
C ARG A 360 32.26 -22.95 -17.78
N THR A 361 31.64 -23.53 -18.80
CA THR A 361 31.51 -22.92 -20.13
C THR A 361 30.04 -22.89 -20.49
N THR A 362 29.49 -21.72 -20.81
CA THR A 362 28.06 -21.59 -21.17
C THR A 362 27.82 -20.96 -22.54
N CYS A 363 28.87 -20.67 -23.30
CA CYS A 363 28.87 -19.94 -24.57
C CYS A 363 28.33 -18.49 -24.47
N ALA A 364 27.98 -18.03 -23.27
CA ALA A 364 27.48 -16.68 -23.02
C ALA A 364 28.61 -15.67 -22.84
N GLU A 365 29.85 -16.13 -22.69
CA GLU A 365 31.03 -15.32 -22.42
C GLU A 365 31.24 -14.21 -23.46
N HIS A 366 30.87 -14.50 -24.72
CA HIS A 366 30.97 -13.59 -25.86
C HIS A 366 29.71 -12.74 -26.13
N MET A 367 28.64 -12.92 -25.35
CA MET A 367 27.42 -12.12 -25.53
C MET A 367 27.68 -10.66 -25.17
N LEU A 368 27.16 -9.75 -25.97
CA LEU A 368 27.31 -8.31 -25.75
C LEU A 368 26.22 -7.78 -24.79
N PRO A 369 26.49 -6.67 -24.08
CA PRO A 369 25.50 -6.00 -23.26
C PRO A 369 24.37 -5.41 -24.12
N GLU A 370 23.14 -5.86 -23.89
CA GLU A 370 21.94 -5.32 -24.55
C GLU A 370 21.02 -4.63 -23.53
N PHE A 371 21.05 -3.29 -23.54
CA PHE A 371 20.24 -2.42 -22.70
C PHE A 371 19.37 -1.51 -23.58
N THR A 372 18.12 -1.91 -23.80
CA THR A 372 17.15 -1.11 -24.54
C THR A 372 16.51 -0.04 -23.65
N GLU A 373 15.98 1.03 -24.25
CA GLU A 373 15.19 2.03 -23.52
C GLU A 373 13.97 1.39 -22.83
N GLU A 374 13.36 0.37 -23.45
CA GLU A 374 12.26 -0.38 -22.85
C GLU A 374 12.70 -1.13 -21.57
N PHE A 375 13.84 -1.83 -21.62
CA PHE A 375 14.42 -2.48 -20.45
C PHE A 375 14.65 -1.46 -19.33
N PHE A 376 15.24 -0.31 -19.67
CA PHE A 376 15.54 0.75 -18.71
C PHE A 376 14.28 1.37 -18.10
N GLY A 377 13.28 1.68 -18.93
CA GLY A 377 11.98 2.17 -18.50
C GLY A 377 11.29 1.20 -17.54
N ASN A 378 11.37 -0.11 -17.81
CA ASN A 378 10.88 -1.15 -16.92
C ASN A 378 11.62 -1.16 -15.57
N VAL A 379 12.95 -1.02 -15.56
CA VAL A 379 13.73 -0.92 -14.31
C VAL A 379 13.30 0.31 -13.49
N ILE A 380 13.20 1.49 -14.11
CA ILE A 380 12.79 2.74 -13.46
C ILE A 380 11.38 2.65 -12.87
N LYS A 381 10.42 2.08 -13.63
CA LYS A 381 9.02 1.95 -13.23
C LYS A 381 8.85 1.29 -11.87
N TYR A 382 9.65 0.25 -11.60
CA TYR A 382 9.59 -0.52 -10.36
C TYR A 382 10.54 -0.03 -9.26
N LEU A 383 11.24 1.09 -9.45
CA LEU A 383 12.01 1.70 -8.37
C LEU A 383 11.09 2.19 -7.23
N PRO A 384 11.45 1.95 -5.97
CA PRO A 384 10.71 2.46 -4.82
C PRO A 384 10.98 3.95 -4.63
N ASP A 385 9.94 4.78 -4.78
CA ASP A 385 9.98 6.24 -4.82
C ASP A 385 10.87 6.90 -3.75
N TRP A 386 10.61 6.61 -2.47
CA TRP A 386 11.25 7.30 -1.34
C TRP A 386 12.29 6.44 -0.60
N LYS A 387 13.00 5.57 -1.32
CA LYS A 387 14.13 4.80 -0.77
C LYS A 387 15.27 5.75 -0.38
N ALA A 388 16.02 5.40 0.67
CA ALA A 388 17.14 6.22 1.13
C ALA A 388 18.18 6.40 0.00
N CYS A 389 18.56 7.65 -0.24
CA CYS A 389 19.61 8.04 -1.18
C CYS A 389 20.99 7.87 -0.56
N GLY A 390 22.02 7.86 -1.41
CA GLY A 390 23.41 7.91 -0.96
C GLY A 390 23.85 9.36 -0.77
N CYS A 391 25.13 9.61 -1.00
CA CYS A 391 25.66 10.97 -0.89
C CYS A 391 25.09 11.94 -1.94
N ASP A 392 24.61 11.42 -3.09
CA ASP A 392 24.00 12.20 -4.17
C ASP A 392 22.68 12.89 -3.80
N GLY A 393 22.03 12.49 -2.70
CA GLY A 393 20.85 13.18 -2.17
C GLY A 393 19.55 12.99 -2.99
N ILE A 394 19.58 12.24 -4.09
CA ILE A 394 18.47 12.10 -5.05
C ILE A 394 17.56 10.93 -4.68
N TYR A 395 16.24 11.16 -4.63
CA TYR A 395 15.25 10.09 -4.52
C TYR A 395 14.89 9.47 -5.87
N ASN A 396 14.63 8.16 -5.88
CA ASN A 396 14.08 7.44 -7.04
C ASN A 396 12.79 8.09 -7.58
N PHE A 397 11.99 8.72 -6.70
CA PHE A 397 10.79 9.46 -7.08
C PHE A 397 11.07 10.48 -8.19
N PHE A 398 12.14 11.27 -8.07
CA PHE A 398 12.47 12.28 -9.07
C PHE A 398 13.03 11.66 -10.35
N ILE A 399 13.82 10.57 -10.25
CA ILE A 399 14.24 9.79 -11.43
C ILE A 399 13.01 9.31 -12.22
N LYS A 400 11.98 8.80 -11.54
CA LYS A 400 10.74 8.33 -12.19
C LYS A 400 9.89 9.44 -12.80
N LYS A 401 10.00 10.67 -12.28
CA LYS A 401 9.17 11.81 -12.72
C LYS A 401 9.84 12.69 -13.77
N MET A 402 11.17 12.69 -13.82
CA MET A 402 11.94 13.43 -14.82
C MET A 402 12.23 12.53 -16.03
N GLU A 403 11.17 12.14 -16.72
CA GLU A 403 11.18 11.24 -17.90
C GLU A 403 12.05 11.78 -19.04
N SER A 404 12.18 13.11 -19.16
CA SER A 404 13.03 13.77 -20.15
C SER A 404 14.52 13.39 -20.02
N LEU A 405 14.94 12.83 -18.87
CA LEU A 405 16.31 12.37 -18.65
C LEU A 405 16.52 10.87 -18.91
N HIS A 406 15.47 10.10 -19.21
CA HIS A 406 15.58 8.63 -19.29
C HIS A 406 16.46 8.16 -20.45
N GLY A 407 16.36 8.79 -21.63
CA GLY A 407 17.23 8.49 -22.77
C GLY A 407 18.71 8.75 -22.47
N PHE A 408 19.02 9.92 -21.90
CA PHE A 408 20.39 10.27 -21.50
C PHE A 408 20.93 9.34 -20.40
N LEU A 409 20.09 9.01 -19.40
CA LEU A 409 20.45 8.03 -18.39
C LEU A 409 20.74 6.66 -19.00
N CYS A 410 19.90 6.18 -19.93
CA CYS A 410 20.09 4.89 -20.59
C CYS A 410 21.42 4.86 -21.36
N HIS A 411 21.72 5.92 -22.10
CA HIS A 411 22.98 6.08 -22.84
C HIS A 411 24.19 6.04 -21.91
N GLU A 412 24.23 6.91 -20.89
CA GLU A 412 25.37 7.01 -19.98
C GLU A 412 25.57 5.75 -19.14
N ILE A 413 24.49 5.10 -18.70
CA ILE A 413 24.58 3.83 -17.97
C ILE A 413 25.17 2.73 -18.86
N THR A 414 24.80 2.70 -20.14
CA THR A 414 25.37 1.73 -21.09
C THR A 414 26.86 1.96 -21.29
N ARG A 415 27.29 3.22 -21.46
CA ARG A 415 28.72 3.59 -21.54
C ARG A 415 29.49 3.17 -20.29
N ILE A 416 28.92 3.35 -19.10
CA ILE A 416 29.53 2.91 -17.83
C ILE A 416 29.67 1.39 -17.79
N ILE A 417 28.63 0.64 -18.19
CA ILE A 417 28.65 -0.82 -18.17
C ILE A 417 29.67 -1.38 -19.18
N ASN A 418 29.79 -0.75 -20.35
CA ASN A 418 30.75 -1.12 -21.38
C ASN A 418 32.20 -0.71 -21.04
N GLY A 419 32.39 0.10 -20.00
CA GLY A 419 33.71 0.63 -19.63
C GLY A 419 34.20 1.79 -20.51
N GLU A 420 33.32 2.35 -21.34
CA GLU A 420 33.61 3.50 -22.22
C GLU A 420 33.67 4.83 -21.45
N TYR A 421 33.00 4.89 -20.30
CA TYR A 421 33.01 6.05 -19.40
C TYR A 421 33.17 5.61 -17.95
N MET A 422 33.97 6.37 -17.20
CA MET A 422 34.31 6.09 -15.81
C MET A 422 33.89 7.27 -14.94
N PRO A 423 32.80 7.14 -14.15
CA PRO A 423 32.36 8.17 -13.22
C PRO A 423 33.43 8.58 -12.18
N GLU A 424 33.25 9.75 -11.61
CA GLU A 424 34.07 10.27 -10.50
C GLU A 424 33.94 9.45 -9.21
N SER A 425 34.84 9.70 -8.25
CA SER A 425 34.93 8.96 -6.97
C SER A 425 33.65 8.98 -6.14
N TRP A 426 32.85 10.06 -6.19
CA TRP A 426 31.58 10.16 -5.46
C TRP A 426 30.60 9.05 -5.84
N PHE A 427 30.64 8.58 -7.10
CA PHE A 427 29.77 7.54 -7.63
C PHE A 427 30.03 6.17 -6.98
N TYR A 428 31.28 5.91 -6.60
CA TYR A 428 31.72 4.66 -5.97
C TYR A 428 31.84 4.77 -4.43
N THR A 429 31.44 5.90 -3.85
CA THR A 429 31.57 6.16 -2.42
C THR A 429 30.21 6.06 -1.71
N GLY A 430 30.06 5.06 -0.85
CA GLY A 430 28.84 4.86 -0.06
C GLY A 430 28.88 5.55 1.32
N ILE A 431 27.70 5.77 1.89
CA ILE A 431 27.56 6.15 3.31
C ILE A 431 27.22 4.89 4.11
N THR A 432 28.13 4.45 4.98
CA THR A 432 27.92 3.27 5.84
C THR A 432 27.43 3.70 7.21
N TYR A 433 26.17 3.39 7.50
CA TYR A 433 25.60 3.55 8.82
C TYR A 433 25.95 2.34 9.67
N LEU A 434 26.65 2.57 10.78
CA LEU A 434 26.95 1.55 11.78
C LEU A 434 25.78 1.45 12.75
N ILE A 435 25.07 0.33 12.72
CA ILE A 435 23.85 0.12 13.49
C ILE A 435 24.12 -0.92 14.60
N PRO A 436 23.83 -0.61 15.87
CA PRO A 436 23.95 -1.57 16.97
C PRO A 436 23.15 -2.86 16.73
N LYS A 437 23.75 -4.02 17.01
CA LYS A 437 23.05 -5.33 17.01
C LYS A 437 22.33 -5.61 18.35
N LYS A 438 22.83 -5.02 19.43
CA LYS A 438 22.33 -5.12 20.82
C LYS A 438 22.37 -3.74 21.47
N ASP A 439 21.68 -3.60 22.60
CA ASP A 439 21.57 -2.33 23.33
C ASP A 439 22.94 -1.91 23.91
N ASP A 440 23.71 -2.86 24.45
CA ASP A 440 25.05 -2.61 25.01
C ASP A 440 26.15 -3.05 24.01
N CYS A 441 26.81 -2.09 23.40
CA CYS A 441 27.88 -2.32 22.41
C CYS A 441 29.25 -2.13 23.04
N GLU A 442 29.82 -3.21 23.55
CA GLU A 442 31.16 -3.19 24.16
C GLU A 442 32.28 -3.07 23.12
N THR A 443 32.08 -3.62 21.91
CA THR A 443 33.12 -3.60 20.86
C THR A 443 32.57 -3.22 19.49
N PRO A 444 33.41 -2.70 18.57
CA PRO A 444 32.97 -2.41 17.19
C PRO A 444 32.42 -3.63 16.41
N LYS A 445 32.69 -4.87 16.86
CA LYS A 445 32.12 -6.12 16.29
C LYS A 445 30.61 -6.21 16.45
N ASP A 446 30.07 -5.53 17.46
CA ASP A 446 28.65 -5.49 17.79
C ASP A 446 27.84 -4.57 16.88
N LEU A 447 28.52 -3.84 15.98
CA LEU A 447 27.90 -3.00 14.97
C LEU A 447 27.65 -3.78 13.67
N ARG A 448 26.53 -3.47 13.01
CA ARG A 448 26.21 -3.93 11.65
C ARG A 448 26.44 -2.79 10.66
N PRO A 449 27.34 -2.93 9.67
CA PRO A 449 27.52 -1.92 8.64
C PRO A 449 26.39 -2.02 7.61
N ILE A 450 25.68 -0.93 7.35
CA ILE A 450 24.73 -0.82 6.23
C ILE A 450 25.16 0.31 5.31
N THR A 451 25.59 -0.04 4.10
CA THR A 451 26.08 0.92 3.13
C THR A 451 24.98 1.40 2.19
N CYS A 452 24.80 2.72 2.13
CA CYS A 452 23.94 3.41 1.19
C CYS A 452 24.78 4.02 0.07
N MET A 453 24.89 3.32 -1.05
CA MET A 453 25.52 3.83 -2.27
C MET A 453 24.68 4.96 -2.91
N PRO A 454 25.29 5.82 -3.75
CA PRO A 454 24.57 6.81 -4.55
C PRO A 454 23.39 6.19 -5.31
N THR A 455 22.30 6.92 -5.46
CA THR A 455 21.10 6.48 -6.16
C THR A 455 21.40 6.13 -7.62
N LEU A 456 22.20 6.91 -8.33
CA LEU A 456 22.60 6.59 -9.71
C LEU A 456 23.49 5.34 -9.80
N TYR A 457 24.40 5.13 -8.84
CA TYR A 457 25.18 3.88 -8.74
C TYR A 457 24.27 2.66 -8.58
N LYS A 458 23.31 2.74 -7.65
CA LYS A 458 22.34 1.66 -7.42
C LYS A 458 21.46 1.38 -8.65
N LEU A 459 21.24 2.38 -9.51
CA LEU A 459 20.51 2.19 -10.76
C LEU A 459 21.35 1.37 -11.76
N VAL A 460 22.63 1.71 -11.93
CA VAL A 460 23.57 0.94 -12.77
C VAL A 460 23.69 -0.50 -12.29
N THR A 461 23.98 -0.71 -11.00
CA THR A 461 24.12 -2.07 -10.45
C THR A 461 22.81 -2.85 -10.51
N LYS A 462 21.65 -2.18 -10.43
CA LYS A 462 20.35 -2.82 -10.62
C LYS A 462 20.16 -3.33 -12.05
N CYS A 463 20.55 -2.56 -13.06
CA CYS A 463 20.49 -2.98 -14.47
C CYS A 463 21.34 -4.24 -14.71
N VAL A 464 22.59 -4.22 -14.24
CA VAL A 464 23.50 -5.39 -14.37
C VAL A 464 22.98 -6.59 -13.58
N ASN A 465 22.44 -6.39 -12.37
CA ASN A 465 21.93 -7.48 -11.55
C ASN A 465 20.72 -8.20 -12.18
N VAL A 466 19.88 -7.47 -12.93
CA VAL A 466 18.75 -8.12 -13.64
C VAL A 466 19.29 -9.09 -14.67
N LYS A 467 20.22 -8.66 -15.53
CA LYS A 467 20.84 -9.52 -16.55
C LYS A 467 21.64 -10.67 -15.93
N LEU A 468 22.45 -10.40 -14.90
CA LEU A 468 23.19 -11.45 -14.19
C LEU A 468 22.25 -12.52 -13.61
N ALA A 469 21.14 -12.12 -13.00
CA ALA A 469 20.16 -13.07 -12.46
C ALA A 469 19.54 -13.94 -13.56
N ASP A 470 19.27 -13.36 -14.74
CA ASP A 470 18.70 -14.11 -15.87
C ASP A 470 19.70 -15.15 -16.41
N PHE A 471 20.99 -14.81 -16.53
CA PHE A 471 22.04 -15.77 -16.93
C PHE A 471 22.25 -16.87 -15.87
N VAL A 472 22.29 -16.51 -14.60
CA VAL A 472 22.44 -17.47 -13.51
C VAL A 472 21.30 -18.48 -13.47
N GLU A 473 20.07 -18.04 -13.74
CA GLU A 473 18.89 -18.91 -13.82
C GLU A 473 18.90 -19.75 -15.10
N ALA A 474 19.16 -19.15 -16.27
CA ALA A 474 19.13 -19.84 -17.56
C ALA A 474 20.16 -20.98 -17.65
N PHE A 475 21.33 -20.82 -17.03
CA PHE A 475 22.41 -21.81 -17.07
C PHE A 475 22.55 -22.63 -15.78
N GLY A 476 21.65 -22.48 -14.81
CA GLY A 476 21.69 -23.26 -13.57
C GLY A 476 23.00 -23.09 -12.77
N LEU A 477 23.52 -21.86 -12.67
CA LEU A 477 24.86 -21.59 -12.12
C LEU A 477 24.96 -21.65 -10.59
N ILE A 478 23.86 -21.95 -9.92
CA ILE A 478 23.84 -22.15 -8.47
C ILE A 478 23.09 -23.46 -8.23
N SER A 479 23.55 -24.22 -7.25
CA SER A 479 22.99 -25.51 -6.82
C SER A 479 21.58 -25.39 -6.22
N ASP A 480 20.74 -26.41 -6.39
CA ASP A 480 19.35 -26.43 -5.90
C ASP A 480 19.22 -26.38 -4.37
N ASN A 481 20.29 -26.71 -3.65
CA ASN A 481 20.40 -26.63 -2.19
C ASN A 481 20.31 -25.19 -1.67
N GLN A 482 20.61 -24.21 -2.52
CA GLN A 482 20.59 -22.79 -2.19
C GLN A 482 19.26 -22.14 -2.63
N LEU A 483 18.42 -21.79 -1.65
CA LEU A 483 17.15 -21.09 -1.92
C LEU A 483 17.21 -19.59 -1.62
N GLY A 484 18.36 -19.07 -1.19
CA GLY A 484 18.65 -17.64 -1.16
C GLY A 484 18.77 -17.07 -2.57
N THR A 485 18.23 -15.86 -2.79
CA THR A 485 18.26 -15.12 -4.08
C THR A 485 17.56 -15.78 -5.28
N ARG A 486 16.86 -16.89 -5.10
CA ARG A 486 16.10 -17.58 -6.16
C ARG A 486 14.77 -16.90 -6.47
N LYS A 487 14.46 -16.69 -7.76
CA LYS A 487 13.12 -16.26 -8.18
C LYS A 487 12.12 -17.43 -8.12
N TYR A 488 10.83 -17.10 -8.11
CA TYR A 488 9.70 -18.05 -8.19
C TYR A 488 9.62 -19.12 -7.08
N CYS A 489 10.32 -18.92 -5.96
CA CYS A 489 10.26 -19.80 -4.78
C CYS A 489 9.80 -19.06 -3.51
N GLN A 490 9.34 -19.80 -2.50
CA GLN A 490 9.02 -19.27 -1.17
C GLN A 490 10.26 -19.21 -0.25
N GLY A 491 11.47 -19.28 -0.82
CA GLY A 491 12.78 -19.05 -0.19
C GLY A 491 12.93 -19.74 1.16
N ALA A 492 13.17 -18.94 2.21
CA ALA A 492 13.38 -19.41 3.58
C ALA A 492 12.25 -20.29 4.11
N LYS A 493 10.99 -20.02 3.73
CA LYS A 493 9.85 -20.82 4.20
C LYS A 493 9.87 -22.22 3.59
N GLU A 494 10.15 -22.29 2.29
CA GLU A 494 10.28 -23.55 1.55
C GLU A 494 11.48 -24.37 2.05
N GLN A 495 12.58 -23.69 2.38
CA GLN A 495 13.78 -24.31 2.95
C GLN A 495 13.59 -24.84 4.38
N ALA A 496 12.91 -24.06 5.23
CA ALA A 496 12.58 -24.50 6.58
C ALA A 496 11.57 -25.66 6.55
N LEU A 497 10.65 -25.66 5.58
CA LEU A 497 9.68 -26.74 5.40
C LEU A 497 10.35 -28.04 4.91
N ILE A 498 11.27 -27.97 3.95
CA ILE A 498 12.02 -29.16 3.51
C ILE A 498 12.90 -29.71 4.64
N ASN A 499 13.51 -28.86 5.47
CA ASN A 499 14.23 -29.29 6.69
C ASN A 499 13.33 -30.14 7.61
N GLN A 500 12.11 -29.68 7.87
CA GLN A 500 11.16 -30.46 8.69
C GLN A 500 10.75 -31.77 8.01
N CYS A 501 10.51 -31.74 6.70
CA CYS A 501 10.11 -32.92 5.95
C CYS A 501 11.21 -34.00 5.95
N LEU A 502 12.47 -33.61 5.73
CA LEU A 502 13.63 -34.51 5.80
C LEU A 502 13.76 -35.13 7.18
N ASN A 503 13.73 -34.32 8.26
CA ASN A 503 13.81 -34.87 9.61
C ASN A 503 12.65 -35.84 9.90
N LYS A 504 11.42 -35.51 9.47
CA LYS A 504 10.26 -36.39 9.67
C LYS A 504 10.34 -37.70 8.90
N GLU A 505 10.86 -37.69 7.67
CA GLU A 505 11.05 -38.91 6.87
C GLU A 505 11.97 -39.92 7.59
N TYR A 506 12.98 -39.42 8.28
CA TYR A 506 13.97 -40.23 9.01
C TYR A 506 13.69 -40.31 10.52
N GLY A 507 12.43 -40.15 10.95
CA GLY A 507 12.04 -40.32 12.35
C GLY A 507 12.71 -39.34 13.33
N ASN A 508 13.21 -38.20 12.83
CA ASN A 508 13.98 -37.20 13.56
C ASN A 508 15.34 -37.71 14.11
N GLY A 509 15.93 -38.73 13.47
CA GLY A 509 17.18 -39.37 13.88
C GLY A 509 18.44 -38.91 13.14
N LEU A 510 18.43 -37.73 12.50
CA LEU A 510 19.56 -37.25 11.68
C LEU A 510 20.62 -36.54 12.53
N TYR A 511 21.90 -36.85 12.27
CA TYR A 511 23.00 -36.01 12.76
C TYR A 511 23.04 -34.73 11.93
N SER A 512 23.05 -33.58 12.59
CA SER A 512 22.95 -32.26 11.96
C SER A 512 23.98 -31.29 12.55
N ALA A 513 24.49 -30.41 11.69
CA ALA A 513 25.24 -29.24 12.12
C ALA A 513 24.73 -27.98 11.41
N TRP A 514 24.61 -26.90 12.18
CA TRP A 514 24.22 -25.57 11.74
C TRP A 514 25.45 -24.68 11.80
N VAL A 515 25.81 -24.10 10.67
CA VAL A 515 27.03 -23.33 10.48
C VAL A 515 26.65 -21.88 10.19
N ASP A 516 27.06 -20.97 11.08
CA ASP A 516 26.96 -19.51 10.92
C ASP A 516 28.35 -18.96 10.54
N VAL A 517 28.41 -17.96 9.66
CA VAL A 517 29.65 -17.37 9.17
C VAL A 517 29.90 -16.00 9.82
N LYS A 518 31.11 -15.79 10.38
CA LYS A 518 31.50 -14.50 10.94
C LYS A 518 31.58 -13.45 9.84
N LYS A 519 30.71 -12.43 9.94
CA LYS A 519 30.71 -11.26 9.04
C LYS A 519 30.80 -11.65 7.56
N ALA A 520 29.91 -12.55 7.13
CA ALA A 520 29.96 -13.20 5.81
C ALA A 520 30.23 -12.22 4.65
N TYR A 521 29.44 -11.14 4.54
CA TYR A 521 29.59 -10.15 3.47
C TYR A 521 30.91 -9.38 3.56
N ASP A 522 31.32 -8.97 4.75
CA ASP A 522 32.54 -8.16 4.95
C ASP A 522 33.83 -8.97 4.74
N SER A 523 33.72 -10.31 4.69
CA SER A 523 34.86 -11.22 4.75
C SER A 523 35.24 -11.86 3.41
N VAL A 524 34.41 -11.70 2.36
CA VAL A 524 34.69 -12.28 1.04
C VAL A 524 35.97 -11.71 0.44
N ASP A 525 36.91 -12.57 0.08
CA ASP A 525 38.11 -12.18 -0.65
C ASP A 525 37.80 -11.77 -2.11
N HIS A 526 38.34 -10.63 -2.56
CA HIS A 526 38.06 -10.09 -3.90
C HIS A 526 38.69 -10.94 -5.00
N ASP A 527 39.90 -11.48 -4.78
CA ASP A 527 40.57 -12.33 -5.77
C ASP A 527 39.79 -13.64 -5.94
N PHE A 528 39.30 -14.24 -4.85
CA PHE A 528 38.42 -15.40 -4.92
C PHE A 528 37.10 -15.08 -5.65
N LEU A 529 36.46 -13.94 -5.34
CA LEU A 529 35.25 -13.49 -6.05
C LEU A 529 35.51 -13.37 -7.56
N PHE A 530 36.61 -12.73 -7.94
CA PHE A 530 36.99 -12.56 -9.34
C PHE A 530 37.25 -13.89 -10.02
N HIS A 531 37.93 -14.81 -9.37
CA HIS A 531 38.17 -16.16 -9.87
C HIS A 531 36.84 -16.93 -10.07
N VAL A 532 35.90 -16.84 -9.13
CA VAL A 532 34.57 -17.43 -9.28
C VAL A 532 33.84 -16.88 -10.50
N LEU A 533 33.91 -15.56 -10.73
CA LEU A 533 33.28 -14.93 -11.89
C LEU A 533 33.94 -15.38 -13.20
N ASP A 534 35.27 -15.40 -13.26
CA ASP A 534 36.03 -15.87 -14.44
C ASP A 534 35.72 -17.33 -14.79
N CYS A 535 35.47 -18.16 -13.78
CA CYS A 535 35.15 -19.58 -13.95
C CYS A 535 33.65 -19.88 -14.08
N SER A 536 32.77 -18.87 -14.01
CA SER A 536 31.32 -19.10 -13.97
C SER A 536 30.66 -19.29 -15.34
N GLY A 537 31.34 -18.90 -16.43
CA GLY A 537 30.81 -18.93 -17.79
C GLY A 537 29.86 -17.78 -18.16
N ILE A 538 29.64 -16.81 -17.27
CA ILE A 538 28.78 -15.64 -17.56
C ILE A 538 29.44 -14.69 -18.58
N PRO A 539 28.66 -13.78 -19.22
CA PRO A 539 29.20 -12.80 -20.16
C PRO A 539 30.37 -11.98 -19.60
N LEU A 540 31.42 -11.81 -20.42
CA LEU A 540 32.65 -11.15 -20.01
C LEU A 540 32.45 -9.68 -19.63
N TRP A 541 31.48 -9.00 -20.23
CA TRP A 541 31.14 -7.63 -19.86
C TRP A 541 30.62 -7.51 -18.41
N ILE A 542 29.91 -8.53 -17.90
CA ILE A 542 29.47 -8.55 -16.49
C ILE A 542 30.68 -8.71 -15.57
N VAL A 543 31.55 -9.66 -15.91
CA VAL A 543 32.79 -9.92 -15.15
C VAL A 543 33.65 -8.67 -15.07
N ASN A 544 33.89 -8.02 -16.22
CA ASN A 544 34.70 -6.81 -16.32
C ASN A 544 34.05 -5.64 -15.57
N PHE A 545 32.74 -5.45 -15.72
CA PHE A 545 32.01 -4.43 -14.98
C PHE A 545 32.17 -4.62 -13.46
N VAL A 546 31.90 -5.83 -12.95
CA VAL A 546 32.00 -6.13 -11.50
C VAL A 546 33.43 -5.89 -11.01
N LYS A 547 34.45 -6.39 -11.71
CA LYS A 547 35.87 -6.15 -11.39
C LYS A 547 36.19 -4.66 -11.33
N SER A 548 35.68 -3.87 -12.27
CA SER A 548 35.95 -2.42 -12.36
C SER A 548 35.36 -1.63 -11.19
N VAL A 549 34.15 -1.98 -10.74
CA VAL A 549 33.45 -1.24 -9.68
C VAL A 549 33.91 -1.67 -8.28
N VAL A 550 34.17 -2.97 -8.07
CA VAL A 550 34.61 -3.53 -6.77
C VAL A 550 35.92 -2.89 -6.31
N LYS A 551 36.89 -2.74 -7.23
CA LYS A 551 38.22 -2.14 -6.93
C LYS A 551 38.18 -0.67 -6.50
N LYS A 552 37.05 0.02 -6.72
CA LYS A 552 36.88 1.46 -6.47
C LYS A 552 36.02 1.75 -5.24
N TRP A 553 35.47 0.74 -4.59
CA TRP A 553 34.58 0.95 -3.46
C TRP A 553 35.28 1.66 -2.30
N ALA A 554 34.63 2.73 -1.86
CA ALA A 554 34.98 3.46 -0.65
C ALA A 554 33.73 3.72 0.17
N VAL A 555 33.89 3.85 1.48
CA VAL A 555 32.78 4.17 2.39
C VAL A 555 33.14 5.30 3.34
N LYS A 556 32.16 6.15 3.62
CA LYS A 556 32.18 7.11 4.73
C LYS A 556 31.43 6.47 5.90
N LEU A 557 32.12 6.29 7.03
CA LEU A 557 31.56 5.68 8.24
C LEU A 557 30.75 6.71 9.02
N HIS A 558 29.51 6.34 9.35
CA HIS A 558 28.59 7.15 10.13
C HIS A 558 28.08 6.37 11.35
N MET A 559 28.18 7.00 12.52
CA MET A 559 27.66 6.50 13.79
C MET A 559 26.79 7.61 14.40
N GLU A 560 25.61 7.28 14.91
CA GLU A 560 24.67 8.26 15.52
C GLU A 560 24.34 9.51 14.67
N GLY A 561 24.45 9.39 13.34
CA GLY A 561 24.18 10.50 12.41
C GLY A 561 25.35 11.45 12.19
N ARG A 562 26.49 11.23 12.84
CA ARG A 562 27.76 11.93 12.59
C ARG A 562 28.71 11.06 11.76
N ARG A 563 29.57 11.71 10.97
CA ARG A 563 30.65 11.03 10.22
C ARG A 563 31.83 10.84 11.17
N ILE A 564 32.37 9.63 11.24
CA ILE A 564 33.51 9.27 12.09
C ILE A 564 34.79 8.98 11.30
N GLY A 565 34.69 8.59 10.02
CA GLY A 565 35.87 8.27 9.22
C GLY A 565 35.55 7.85 7.78
N SER A 566 36.58 7.39 7.08
CA SER A 566 36.49 6.88 5.70
C SER A 566 37.41 5.68 5.51
N VAL A 567 36.94 4.68 4.76
CA VAL A 567 37.68 3.43 4.52
C VAL A 567 37.54 3.00 3.05
N LYS A 568 38.64 2.55 2.44
CA LYS A 568 38.64 1.89 1.14
C LYS A 568 38.39 0.39 1.33
N LEU A 569 37.53 -0.21 0.50
CA LEU A 569 37.22 -1.64 0.61
C LEU A 569 38.13 -2.45 -0.31
N ASN A 570 39.11 -3.13 0.27
CA ASN A 570 39.96 -4.09 -0.46
C ASN A 570 39.52 -5.55 -0.22
N ARG A 571 38.50 -5.75 0.62
CA ARG A 571 37.87 -7.04 0.94
C ARG A 571 36.39 -6.81 1.26
N GLY A 572 35.59 -7.84 1.03
CA GLY A 572 34.16 -7.87 1.34
C GLY A 572 33.30 -7.26 0.23
N ILE A 573 32.00 -7.51 0.32
CA ILE A 573 30.97 -7.04 -0.61
C ILE A 573 30.01 -6.08 0.11
N LEU A 574 29.54 -5.05 -0.61
CA LEU A 574 28.72 -3.99 -0.03
C LEU A 574 27.37 -4.49 0.50
N GLN A 575 27.16 -4.37 1.81
CA GLN A 575 25.85 -4.69 2.40
C GLN A 575 24.83 -3.56 2.15
N GLY A 576 24.02 -3.71 1.10
CA GLY A 576 22.97 -2.76 0.73
C GLY A 576 22.82 -2.54 -0.78
N ASP A 577 23.79 -2.99 -1.57
CA ASP A 577 23.72 -2.98 -3.04
C ASP A 577 22.90 -4.17 -3.58
N SER A 578 22.33 -4.03 -4.77
CA SER A 578 21.51 -5.08 -5.39
C SER A 578 22.31 -6.25 -5.97
N LEU A 579 23.57 -6.06 -6.37
CA LEU A 579 24.42 -7.14 -6.91
C LEU A 579 24.92 -8.07 -5.80
N SER A 580 25.23 -7.50 -4.64
CA SER A 580 25.96 -8.19 -3.57
C SER A 580 25.34 -9.52 -3.12
N PRO A 581 24.02 -9.68 -2.95
CA PRO A 581 23.45 -10.97 -2.56
C PRO A 581 23.70 -12.08 -3.58
N LEU A 582 23.58 -11.80 -4.88
CA LEU A 582 23.77 -12.81 -5.92
C LEU A 582 25.25 -13.17 -6.06
N LEU A 583 26.14 -12.18 -6.01
CA LEU A 583 27.59 -12.41 -5.99
C LEU A 583 28.02 -13.28 -4.80
N PHE A 584 27.46 -13.04 -3.62
CA PHE A 584 27.74 -13.85 -2.43
C PHE A 584 27.33 -15.31 -2.61
N VAL A 585 26.13 -15.52 -3.15
CA VAL A 585 25.63 -16.87 -3.40
C VAL A 585 26.48 -17.61 -4.44
N MET A 586 26.92 -16.92 -5.50
CA MET A 586 27.84 -17.51 -6.49
C MET A 586 29.19 -17.90 -5.85
N VAL A 587 29.69 -17.10 -4.91
CA VAL A 587 30.91 -17.41 -4.14
C VAL A 587 30.77 -18.67 -3.29
N LEU A 588 29.56 -18.96 -2.77
CA LEU A 588 29.30 -20.17 -1.98
C LEU A 588 28.90 -21.40 -2.80
N ASP A 589 28.50 -21.25 -4.07
CA ASP A 589 28.10 -22.38 -4.91
C ASP A 589 29.16 -23.50 -5.05
N PRO A 590 30.48 -23.21 -5.18
CA PRO A 590 31.50 -24.27 -5.20
C PRO A 590 31.44 -25.21 -3.99
N LEU A 591 31.16 -24.69 -2.79
CA LEU A 591 30.97 -25.53 -1.59
C LEU A 591 29.80 -26.50 -1.75
N SER A 592 28.67 -26.00 -2.26
CA SER A 592 27.48 -26.82 -2.48
C SER A 592 27.75 -27.94 -3.48
N ARG A 593 28.53 -27.67 -4.54
CA ARG A 593 28.97 -28.69 -5.51
C ARG A 593 29.88 -29.75 -4.89
N ILE A 594 30.86 -29.34 -4.06
CA ILE A 594 31.73 -30.27 -3.33
C ILE A 594 30.89 -31.17 -2.42
N LEU A 595 29.95 -30.59 -1.66
CA LEU A 595 29.11 -31.36 -0.76
C LEU A 595 28.24 -32.37 -1.53
N ASN A 596 27.68 -31.97 -2.67
CA ASN A 596 26.85 -32.82 -3.50
C ASN A 596 27.61 -33.93 -4.22
N SER A 597 28.90 -33.75 -4.54
CA SER A 597 29.70 -34.73 -5.29
C SER A 597 30.40 -35.75 -4.39
N VAL A 598 30.79 -35.35 -3.17
CA VAL A 598 31.62 -36.19 -2.29
C VAL A 598 30.80 -36.99 -1.27
N PHE A 599 29.67 -36.45 -0.79
CA PHE A 599 28.98 -37.00 0.38
C PHE A 599 27.61 -37.62 0.01
N PRO A 600 27.19 -38.69 0.72
CA PRO A 600 25.91 -39.34 0.46
C PRO A 600 24.73 -38.39 0.71
N LYS A 601 23.67 -38.51 -0.09
CA LYS A 601 22.45 -37.73 0.02
C LYS A 601 21.36 -38.49 0.79
N LEU A 602 20.52 -37.76 1.51
CA LEU A 602 19.26 -38.24 2.06
C LEU A 602 18.17 -38.09 1.01
N GLU A 603 17.26 -39.04 0.95
CA GLU A 603 16.15 -39.07 0.01
C GLU A 603 14.82 -38.93 0.73
N ILE A 604 13.90 -38.19 0.12
CA ILE A 604 12.48 -38.32 0.44
C ILE A 604 11.92 -39.32 -0.57
N ASN A 605 11.77 -40.57 -0.13
CA ASN A 605 11.29 -41.67 -0.95
C ASN A 605 9.93 -41.33 -1.60
N GLN A 606 9.51 -42.04 -2.62
CA GLN A 606 8.15 -41.90 -3.15
C GLN A 606 7.40 -43.22 -3.03
N GLU A 607 6.07 -43.16 -3.04
CA GLU A 607 5.23 -44.37 -3.01
C GLU A 607 5.44 -45.23 -4.26
N ASP A 608 5.81 -44.60 -5.38
CA ASP A 608 6.22 -45.25 -6.62
C ASP A 608 7.75 -45.34 -6.72
N PRO A 609 8.35 -46.53 -6.72
CA PRO A 609 9.80 -46.73 -6.90
C PRO A 609 10.34 -46.18 -8.24
N ASN A 610 9.48 -45.98 -9.24
CA ASN A 610 9.87 -45.51 -10.57
C ASN A 610 9.91 -43.98 -10.70
N MET A 611 9.52 -43.24 -9.66
CA MET A 611 9.42 -41.79 -9.71
C MET A 611 10.64 -41.12 -9.04
N LEU A 612 11.20 -40.10 -9.70
CA LEU A 612 12.39 -39.38 -9.23
C LEU A 612 12.16 -38.80 -7.82
N THR A 613 13.04 -39.13 -6.87
CA THR A 613 12.99 -38.66 -5.48
C THR A 613 13.78 -37.37 -5.31
N TYR A 614 13.34 -36.52 -4.38
CA TYR A 614 14.17 -35.39 -3.98
C TYR A 614 15.27 -35.89 -3.04
N SER A 615 16.52 -35.54 -3.33
CA SER A 615 17.64 -35.89 -2.48
C SER A 615 18.58 -34.72 -2.22
N THR A 616 19.16 -34.67 -1.03
CA THR A 616 20.09 -33.62 -0.59
C THR A 616 20.90 -34.09 0.63
N ASN A 617 22.04 -33.47 0.92
CA ASN A 617 22.78 -33.65 2.18
C ASN A 617 23.01 -32.32 2.94
N HIS A 618 22.56 -31.20 2.36
CA HIS A 618 22.70 -29.89 2.98
C HIS A 618 21.64 -28.90 2.46
N LEU A 619 21.41 -27.84 3.24
CA LEU A 619 20.55 -26.72 2.90
C LEU A 619 21.34 -25.42 3.09
N LEU A 620 21.26 -24.53 2.12
CA LEU A 620 21.94 -23.22 2.12
C LEU A 620 20.93 -22.09 1.94
N PHE A 621 20.90 -21.12 2.84
CA PHE A 621 20.11 -19.90 2.67
C PHE A 621 21.00 -18.67 2.87
N ILE A 622 21.48 -18.10 1.76
CA ILE A 622 22.56 -17.11 1.78
C ILE A 622 23.79 -17.72 2.49
N ASP A 623 24.10 -17.30 3.71
CA ASP A 623 25.21 -17.75 4.55
C ASP A 623 24.84 -18.88 5.53
N ASP A 624 23.54 -19.07 5.82
CA ASP A 624 23.08 -20.10 6.74
C ASP A 624 23.22 -21.49 6.08
N LEU A 625 24.17 -22.29 6.58
CA LEU A 625 24.40 -23.67 6.13
C LEU A 625 23.90 -24.65 7.19
N LYS A 626 23.05 -25.60 6.78
CA LYS A 626 22.71 -26.78 7.58
C LYS A 626 23.14 -28.04 6.82
N ILE A 627 24.01 -28.84 7.41
CA ILE A 627 24.44 -30.14 6.88
C ILE A 627 23.83 -31.27 7.71
N PHE A 628 23.56 -32.41 7.07
CA PHE A 628 22.97 -33.57 7.73
C PHE A 628 23.49 -34.89 7.18
N ALA A 629 23.55 -35.90 8.06
CA ALA A 629 23.99 -37.24 7.73
C ALA A 629 23.30 -38.31 8.61
N LEU A 630 23.25 -39.55 8.09
CA LEU A 630 22.82 -40.73 8.86
C LEU A 630 23.91 -41.27 9.79
N LYS A 631 25.18 -41.05 9.43
CA LYS A 631 26.35 -41.55 10.17
C LYS A 631 27.15 -40.37 10.73
N GLN A 632 27.60 -40.52 11.96
CA GLN A 632 28.46 -39.56 12.66
C GLN A 632 29.72 -39.21 11.85
N ASP A 633 30.46 -40.21 11.37
CA ASP A 633 31.69 -40.02 10.60
C ASP A 633 31.50 -39.19 9.33
N THR A 634 30.34 -39.36 8.68
CA THR A 634 30.00 -38.58 7.48
C THR A 634 29.84 -37.11 7.83
N LEU A 635 29.15 -36.78 8.93
CA LEU A 635 28.97 -35.40 9.37
C LEU A 635 30.32 -34.74 9.71
N LEU A 636 31.23 -35.47 10.37
CA LEU A 636 32.57 -34.99 10.70
C LEU A 636 33.37 -34.64 9.43
N LYS A 637 33.41 -35.54 8.45
CA LYS A 637 34.10 -35.30 7.17
C LYS A 637 33.47 -34.15 6.37
N MET A 638 32.14 -34.00 6.42
CA MET A 638 31.46 -32.86 5.80
C MET A 638 31.90 -31.54 6.45
N MET A 639 32.00 -31.50 7.78
CA MET A 639 32.47 -30.32 8.51
C MET A 639 33.94 -29.98 8.18
N GLU A 640 34.81 -30.99 8.02
CA GLU A 640 36.19 -30.79 7.56
C GLU A 640 36.24 -30.13 6.18
N ALA A 641 35.43 -30.61 5.23
CA ALA A 641 35.33 -30.02 3.89
C ALA A 641 34.82 -28.55 3.93
N VAL A 642 33.82 -28.26 4.78
CA VAL A 642 33.31 -26.89 4.99
C VAL A 642 34.40 -25.98 5.54
N ASN A 643 35.13 -26.40 6.58
CA ASN A 643 36.21 -25.63 7.18
C ASN A 643 37.37 -25.40 6.19
N GLY A 644 37.74 -26.42 5.42
CA GLY A 644 38.74 -26.32 4.35
C GLY A 644 38.34 -25.27 3.29
N PHE A 645 37.08 -25.31 2.84
CA PHE A 645 36.56 -24.34 1.88
C PHE A 645 36.52 -22.91 2.46
N PHE A 646 36.05 -22.72 3.70
CA PHE A 646 36.02 -21.41 4.34
C PHE A 646 37.40 -20.78 4.42
N LYS A 647 38.44 -21.57 4.71
CA LYS A 647 39.83 -21.11 4.71
C LYS A 647 40.28 -20.57 3.35
N ILE A 648 39.83 -21.16 2.24
CA ILE A 648 40.16 -20.72 0.87
C ILE A 648 39.46 -19.39 0.55
N VAL A 649 38.15 -19.29 0.77
CA VAL A 649 37.34 -18.10 0.46
C VAL A 649 37.65 -16.90 1.37
N GLY A 650 38.28 -17.15 2.52
CA GLY A 650 38.50 -16.14 3.54
C GLY A 650 37.28 -15.95 4.45
N LEU A 651 36.42 -16.95 4.55
CA LEU A 651 35.33 -17.01 5.53
C LEU A 651 35.84 -17.66 6.82
N GLU A 652 35.17 -17.35 7.92
CA GLU A 652 35.45 -17.95 9.23
C GLU A 652 34.14 -18.38 9.87
N MET A 653 34.11 -19.59 10.43
CA MET A 653 32.94 -20.08 11.14
C MET A 653 32.76 -19.34 12.47
N ASN A 654 31.52 -19.07 12.83
CA ASN A 654 31.13 -18.47 14.08
C ASN A 654 30.79 -19.53 15.14
N SER A 655 31.79 -20.05 15.84
CA SER A 655 31.61 -21.10 16.86
C SER A 655 30.60 -20.77 17.96
N GLU A 656 30.37 -19.49 18.26
CA GLU A 656 29.38 -19.07 19.27
C GLU A 656 27.93 -19.21 18.80
N LYS A 657 27.72 -19.19 17.49
CA LYS A 657 26.39 -19.27 16.86
C LYS A 657 26.18 -20.57 16.10
N SER A 658 27.23 -21.23 15.67
CA SER A 658 27.17 -22.57 15.09
C SER A 658 26.82 -23.60 16.16
N ALA A 659 26.02 -24.59 15.79
CA ALA A 659 25.54 -25.61 16.69
C ALA A 659 25.56 -27.00 16.03
N SER A 660 25.53 -28.06 16.83
CA SER A 660 25.33 -29.43 16.37
C SER A 660 24.61 -30.27 17.42
N ASN A 661 23.92 -31.31 16.98
CA ASN A 661 23.37 -32.34 17.88
C ASN A 661 24.37 -33.49 18.12
N LEU A 662 25.61 -33.35 17.64
CA LEU A 662 26.69 -34.29 17.86
C LEU A 662 27.71 -33.70 18.84
N GLU A 663 27.93 -34.38 19.97
CA GLU A 663 28.87 -33.93 21.02
C GLU A 663 30.34 -33.90 20.58
N SER A 664 30.75 -34.77 19.65
CA SER A 664 32.14 -34.85 19.22
C SER A 664 32.61 -33.69 18.32
N LEU A 665 31.72 -32.76 17.95
CA LEU A 665 32.03 -31.58 17.13
C LEU A 665 32.46 -30.39 18.01
N SER A 666 33.73 -30.33 18.37
CA SER A 666 34.28 -29.29 19.25
C SER A 666 34.17 -27.85 18.69
N CYS A 667 34.04 -27.70 17.38
CA CYS A 667 33.97 -26.41 16.71
C CYS A 667 32.55 -25.78 16.73
N CYS A 668 31.56 -26.45 17.33
CA CYS A 668 30.17 -26.01 17.42
C CYS A 668 29.62 -26.22 18.84
N LYS A 669 28.60 -25.45 19.22
CA LYS A 669 27.89 -25.69 20.48
C LYS A 669 27.00 -26.93 20.36
N THR A 670 27.01 -27.79 21.36
CA THR A 670 26.08 -28.93 21.43
C THR A 670 24.68 -28.44 21.83
N ILE A 671 23.65 -28.90 21.13
CA ILE A 671 22.25 -28.62 21.47
C ILE A 671 21.79 -29.60 22.55
N ASP A 672 21.61 -29.11 23.77
CA ASP A 672 21.25 -29.89 24.97
C ASP A 672 19.74 -30.23 25.09
N GLY A 673 18.97 -30.14 24.01
CA GLY A 673 17.52 -30.40 23.98
C GLY A 673 16.66 -29.38 24.75
N ILE A 674 17.21 -28.69 25.76
CA ILE A 674 16.51 -27.74 26.64
C ILE A 674 16.38 -26.37 25.96
N ASN A 675 17.47 -25.88 25.35
CA ASN A 675 17.55 -24.52 24.80
C ASN A 675 17.15 -24.41 23.32
N GLY A 676 17.18 -25.52 22.58
CA GLY A 676 16.86 -25.57 21.16
C GLY A 676 17.76 -24.68 20.28
N TYR A 677 17.60 -24.77 18.96
CA TYR A 677 18.29 -23.95 17.97
C TYR A 677 17.28 -23.23 17.07
N ARG A 678 17.54 -21.97 16.73
CA ARG A 678 16.66 -21.19 15.85
C ARG A 678 17.17 -21.21 14.41
N TYR A 679 16.69 -22.15 13.61
CA TYR A 679 17.01 -22.23 12.18
C TYR A 679 15.95 -21.53 11.33
N LEU A 680 16.36 -20.55 10.53
CA LEU A 680 15.49 -19.73 9.68
C LEU A 680 14.26 -19.16 10.42
N GLY A 681 14.39 -18.89 11.72
CA GLY A 681 13.31 -18.34 12.55
C GLY A 681 12.45 -19.38 13.27
N VAL A 682 12.53 -20.68 12.93
CA VAL A 682 11.84 -21.77 13.63
C VAL A 682 12.72 -22.30 14.75
N LEU A 683 12.16 -22.50 15.95
CA LEU A 683 12.87 -23.09 17.08
C LEU A 683 12.72 -24.62 17.04
N GLU A 684 13.85 -25.31 16.92
CA GLU A 684 13.93 -26.77 16.86
C GLU A 684 14.77 -27.35 18.03
N ASP A 685 14.46 -28.57 18.50
CA ASP A 685 15.25 -29.26 19.54
C ASP A 685 16.44 -30.05 18.95
N GLY A 686 17.15 -30.85 19.77
CA GLY A 686 18.29 -31.66 19.32
C GLY A 686 17.94 -32.71 18.27
N GLY A 687 16.67 -33.15 18.21
CA GLY A 687 16.12 -34.01 17.15
C GLY A 687 15.55 -33.22 15.96
N SER A 688 15.76 -31.90 15.90
CA SER A 688 15.12 -31.00 14.93
C SER A 688 13.57 -31.01 14.98
N ASN A 689 12.95 -31.35 16.13
CA ASN A 689 11.50 -31.17 16.30
C ASN A 689 11.15 -29.71 16.56
N VAL A 690 10.12 -29.21 15.89
CA VAL A 690 9.61 -27.85 16.10
C VAL A 690 8.96 -27.71 17.48
N LEU A 691 9.48 -26.80 18.30
CA LEU A 691 8.91 -26.45 19.62
C LEU A 691 7.71 -25.50 19.46
N LYS A 692 6.63 -26.01 18.87
CA LYS A 692 5.43 -25.26 18.44
C LYS A 692 4.90 -24.30 19.51
N ASN A 693 4.59 -24.78 20.71
CA ASN A 693 3.94 -23.96 21.75
C ASN A 693 4.83 -22.78 22.16
N ARG A 694 6.12 -23.02 22.42
CA ARG A 694 7.09 -21.96 22.76
C ARG A 694 7.17 -20.89 21.66
N VAL A 695 7.15 -21.30 20.39
CA VAL A 695 7.17 -20.36 19.27
C VAL A 695 5.87 -19.54 19.23
N MET A 696 4.71 -20.17 19.37
CA MET A 696 3.42 -19.50 19.36
C MET A 696 3.24 -18.52 20.52
N ASP A 697 3.63 -18.91 21.73
CA ASP A 697 3.58 -18.06 22.92
C ASP A 697 4.50 -16.84 22.77
N SER A 698 5.72 -17.07 22.29
CA SER A 698 6.67 -15.98 21.97
C SER A 698 6.11 -15.02 20.92
N ILE A 699 5.42 -15.52 19.89
CA ILE A 699 4.80 -14.66 18.88
C ILE A 699 3.66 -13.84 19.51
N PHE A 700 2.79 -14.47 20.30
CA PHE A 700 1.65 -13.79 20.91
C PHE A 700 2.09 -12.68 21.89
N GLU A 701 3.09 -12.93 22.74
CA GLU A 701 3.61 -11.89 23.65
C GLU A 701 4.22 -10.72 22.88
N ASN A 702 4.88 -10.98 21.74
CA ASN A 702 5.35 -9.92 20.85
C ASN A 702 4.20 -9.15 20.19
N VAL A 703 3.14 -9.81 19.75
CA VAL A 703 1.92 -9.18 19.22
C VAL A 703 1.28 -8.29 20.28
N LYS A 704 1.14 -8.79 21.51
CA LYS A 704 0.57 -8.08 22.65
C LYS A 704 1.38 -6.84 23.00
N LYS A 705 2.72 -6.94 23.04
CA LYS A 705 3.63 -5.80 23.22
C LYS A 705 3.42 -4.74 22.13
N ARG A 706 3.40 -5.15 20.85
CA ARG A 706 3.21 -4.24 19.70
C ARG A 706 1.87 -3.53 19.72
N ILE A 707 0.77 -4.25 19.95
CA ILE A 707 -0.58 -3.64 20.03
C ILE A 707 -0.66 -2.66 21.21
N THR A 708 -0.10 -3.02 22.36
CA THR A 708 -0.08 -2.16 23.55
C THR A 708 0.69 -0.86 23.27
N MET A 709 1.87 -0.94 22.64
CA MET A 709 2.64 0.24 22.22
C MET A 709 1.86 1.11 21.22
N LEU A 710 1.28 0.51 20.19
CA LEU A 710 0.47 1.22 19.19
C LEU A 710 -0.73 1.93 19.84
N SER A 711 -1.35 1.34 20.85
CA SER A 711 -2.51 1.92 21.55
C SER A 711 -2.21 3.22 22.33
N LYS A 712 -0.92 3.46 22.63
CA LYS A 712 -0.43 4.67 23.31
C LYS A 712 -0.18 5.83 22.34
N THR A 713 -0.07 5.55 21.04
CA THR A 713 0.14 6.57 20.00
C THR A 713 -1.12 7.41 19.75
N LYS A 714 -0.97 8.55 19.07
CA LYS A 714 -2.10 9.39 18.63
C LYS A 714 -2.47 9.10 17.17
N LEU A 715 -2.34 7.86 16.72
CA LEU A 715 -2.86 7.44 15.41
C LEU A 715 -4.39 7.57 15.35
N ASN A 716 -4.91 7.94 14.18
CA ASN A 716 -6.35 7.79 13.91
C ASN A 716 -6.69 6.29 13.81
N SER A 717 -7.98 5.96 13.87
CA SER A 717 -8.41 4.55 13.88
C SER A 717 -7.98 3.81 12.60
N VAL A 718 -8.09 4.45 11.43
CA VAL A 718 -7.66 3.89 10.14
C VAL A 718 -6.21 3.42 10.20
N ASN A 719 -5.32 4.32 10.62
CA ASN A 719 -3.89 4.06 10.72
C ASN A 719 -3.55 3.12 11.86
N LEU A 720 -4.29 3.14 12.97
CA LEU A 720 -4.07 2.19 14.06
C LEU A 720 -4.38 0.75 13.60
N PHE A 721 -5.53 0.50 12.99
CA PHE A 721 -5.87 -0.86 12.54
C PHE A 721 -4.97 -1.31 11.39
N ARG A 722 -4.59 -0.38 10.49
CA ARG A 722 -3.56 -0.64 9.50
C ARG A 722 -2.22 -1.01 10.14
N ALA A 723 -1.80 -0.29 11.18
CA ALA A 723 -0.60 -0.58 11.94
C ALA A 723 -0.68 -1.94 12.64
N ILE A 724 -1.82 -2.27 13.27
CA ILE A 724 -2.02 -3.58 13.90
C ILE A 724 -1.88 -4.70 12.86
N ASN A 725 -2.52 -4.57 11.70
CA ASN A 725 -2.45 -5.57 10.64
C ASN A 725 -1.03 -5.71 10.05
N GLU A 726 -0.37 -4.58 9.74
CA GLU A 726 0.92 -4.56 9.04
C GLU A 726 2.11 -4.82 9.98
N TYR A 727 2.03 -4.44 11.25
CA TYR A 727 3.15 -4.52 12.20
C TYR A 727 2.96 -5.55 13.31
N ALA A 728 1.76 -5.71 13.86
CA ALA A 728 1.54 -6.68 14.93
C ALA A 728 1.18 -8.06 14.36
N LEU A 729 0.04 -8.17 13.67
CA LEU A 729 -0.50 -9.45 13.19
C LEU A 729 0.35 -10.08 12.08
N SER A 730 1.15 -9.29 11.38
CA SER A 730 2.07 -9.78 10.36
C SER A 730 3.15 -10.73 10.91
N LEU A 731 3.39 -10.73 12.23
CA LEU A 731 4.29 -11.68 12.89
C LEU A 731 3.90 -13.14 12.67
N TYR A 732 2.61 -13.44 12.52
CA TYR A 732 2.15 -14.80 12.24
C TYR A 732 2.41 -15.25 10.81
N ASN A 733 2.49 -14.32 9.85
CA ASN A 733 2.49 -14.63 8.41
C ASN A 733 3.59 -15.64 8.02
N TYR A 734 4.79 -15.49 8.59
CA TYR A 734 5.92 -16.37 8.26
C TYR A 734 5.67 -17.82 8.71
N TYR A 735 5.07 -17.99 9.88
CA TYR A 735 4.87 -19.29 10.52
C TYR A 735 3.64 -20.06 10.00
N ILE A 736 2.66 -19.36 9.41
CA ILE A 736 1.47 -19.99 8.82
C ILE A 736 1.90 -20.93 7.69
N GLY A 737 1.66 -22.23 7.86
CA GLY A 737 2.04 -23.28 6.90
C GLY A 737 3.49 -23.75 7.02
N LEU A 738 4.26 -23.19 7.95
CA LEU A 738 5.58 -23.69 8.34
C LEU A 738 5.50 -24.45 9.67
N ILE A 739 4.66 -23.98 10.59
CA ILE A 739 4.28 -24.71 11.80
C ILE A 739 2.89 -25.29 11.54
N ASN A 740 2.68 -26.55 11.93
CA ASN A 740 1.35 -27.16 11.85
C ASN A 740 0.44 -26.54 12.93
N ILE A 741 -0.33 -25.52 12.55
CA ILE A 741 -1.32 -24.83 13.37
C ILE A 741 -2.70 -25.26 12.89
N GLU A 742 -3.52 -25.77 13.80
CA GLU A 742 -4.86 -26.27 13.53
C GLU A 742 -5.89 -25.13 13.46
N PRO A 743 -7.03 -25.33 12.78
CA PRO A 743 -8.08 -24.31 12.65
C PRO A 743 -8.55 -23.70 13.97
N SER A 744 -8.73 -24.52 15.01
CA SER A 744 -9.16 -24.07 16.34
C SER A 744 -8.14 -23.13 16.99
N GLU A 745 -6.85 -23.38 16.79
CA GLU A 745 -5.77 -22.54 17.32
C GLU A 745 -5.76 -21.16 16.63
N PHE A 746 -6.08 -21.08 15.33
CA PHE A 746 -6.25 -19.79 14.66
C PHE A 746 -7.44 -18.99 15.22
N ASP A 747 -8.56 -19.66 15.48
CA ASP A 747 -9.74 -19.03 16.11
C ASP A 747 -9.44 -18.55 17.54
N ASP A 748 -8.61 -19.30 18.27
CA ASP A 748 -8.11 -18.96 19.62
C ASP A 748 -7.20 -17.72 19.58
N ILE A 749 -6.29 -17.62 18.61
CA ILE A 749 -5.45 -16.43 18.41
C ILE A 749 -6.33 -15.19 18.19
N ASP A 750 -7.33 -15.29 17.29
CA ASP A 750 -8.27 -14.20 17.05
C ASP A 750 -9.09 -13.85 18.32
N ARG A 751 -9.42 -14.83 19.16
CA ARG A 751 -10.07 -14.61 20.46
C ARG A 751 -9.17 -13.81 21.41
N GLN A 752 -7.91 -14.20 21.56
CA GLN A 752 -6.95 -13.52 22.43
C GLN A 752 -6.68 -12.09 21.97
N ILE A 753 -6.57 -11.85 20.66
CA ILE A 753 -6.44 -10.49 20.09
C ILE A 753 -7.66 -9.64 20.44
N ARG A 754 -8.88 -10.16 20.30
CA ARG A 754 -10.11 -9.41 20.67
C ARG A 754 -10.17 -9.10 22.16
N GLN A 755 -9.75 -10.02 23.03
CA GLN A 755 -9.66 -9.77 24.47
C GLN A 755 -8.69 -8.62 24.77
N LEU A 756 -7.51 -8.62 24.14
CA LEU A 756 -6.55 -7.53 24.25
C LEU A 756 -7.08 -6.19 23.74
N LEU A 757 -7.75 -6.17 22.59
CA LEU A 757 -8.37 -4.93 22.08
C LEU A 757 -9.45 -4.41 23.01
N THR A 758 -10.15 -5.30 23.71
CA THR A 758 -11.18 -4.96 24.69
C THR A 758 -10.56 -4.36 25.96
N SER A 759 -9.48 -4.95 26.49
CA SER A 759 -8.79 -4.41 27.67
C SER A 759 -8.20 -3.01 27.41
N LEU A 760 -7.76 -2.75 26.17
CA LEU A 760 -7.25 -1.43 25.74
C LEU A 760 -8.35 -0.42 25.35
N ARG A 761 -9.64 -0.82 25.43
CA ARG A 761 -10.82 -0.06 25.00
C ARG A 761 -10.79 0.35 23.52
N LEU A 762 -10.09 -0.42 22.68
CA LEU A 762 -10.06 -0.28 21.22
C LEU A 762 -11.23 -1.01 20.55
N HIS A 763 -11.83 -1.97 21.27
CA HIS A 763 -13.09 -2.62 20.97
C HIS A 763 -13.89 -2.72 22.28
N LEU A 764 -15.21 -2.85 22.20
CA LEU A 764 -16.09 -2.91 23.37
C LEU A 764 -16.87 -4.22 23.32
N LYS A 765 -16.88 -4.99 24.43
CA LYS A 765 -17.49 -6.33 24.53
C LYS A 765 -18.93 -6.41 23.98
N PRO A 766 -19.81 -5.42 24.16
CA PRO A 766 -21.18 -5.50 23.64
C PRO A 766 -21.30 -5.26 22.12
N ALA A 767 -20.23 -4.78 21.46
CA ALA A 767 -20.19 -4.51 20.03
C ALA A 767 -20.04 -5.80 19.21
N ASN A 768 -20.32 -5.71 17.92
CA ASN A 768 -20.26 -6.86 17.02
C ASN A 768 -18.80 -7.24 16.71
N LYS A 769 -18.40 -8.48 17.04
CA LYS A 769 -17.04 -8.98 16.77
C LYS A 769 -16.79 -9.24 15.29
N GLU A 770 -17.80 -9.64 14.52
CA GLU A 770 -17.68 -9.93 13.08
C GLU A 770 -17.46 -8.64 12.29
N ARG A 771 -18.10 -7.53 12.70
CA ARG A 771 -17.88 -6.19 12.13
C ARG A 771 -16.43 -5.72 12.22
N LEU A 772 -15.69 -6.20 13.22
CA LEU A 772 -14.27 -5.89 13.38
C LEU A 772 -13.44 -6.33 12.15
N TYR A 773 -13.83 -7.45 11.54
CA TYR A 773 -13.12 -8.11 10.44
C TYR A 773 -13.60 -7.69 9.04
N LEU A 774 -14.73 -6.99 8.94
CA LEU A 774 -15.22 -6.46 7.67
C LEU A 774 -14.35 -5.30 7.16
N ASN A 775 -14.37 -5.08 5.84
CA ASN A 775 -13.68 -3.97 5.19
C ASN A 775 -14.26 -2.62 5.67
N ARG A 776 -13.39 -1.61 5.84
CA ARG A 776 -13.79 -0.24 6.20
C ARG A 776 -14.70 0.43 5.16
N LYS A 777 -14.69 0.01 3.90
CA LYS A 777 -15.64 0.45 2.86
C LYS A 777 -16.99 -0.27 2.92
N ALA A 778 -17.10 -1.33 3.72
CA ALA A 778 -18.29 -2.15 3.90
C ALA A 778 -18.70 -2.16 5.39
N LEU A 779 -18.77 -0.97 6.00
CA LEU A 779 -19.16 -0.71 7.39
C LEU A 779 -18.29 -1.38 8.48
N GLY A 780 -17.20 -2.03 8.10
CA GLY A 780 -16.29 -2.72 9.00
C GLY A 780 -15.21 -1.84 9.61
N ARG A 781 -14.41 -2.42 10.52
CA ARG A 781 -13.27 -1.73 11.15
C ARG A 781 -11.91 -2.15 10.60
N GLY A 782 -11.88 -3.11 9.67
CA GLY A 782 -10.69 -3.47 8.90
C GLY A 782 -9.57 -4.11 9.71
N LEU A 783 -9.86 -4.79 10.84
CA LEU A 783 -8.90 -5.69 11.47
C LEU A 783 -8.79 -6.96 10.61
N SER A 784 -7.57 -7.44 10.35
CA SER A 784 -7.41 -8.75 9.70
C SER A 784 -7.71 -9.88 10.69
N SER A 785 -8.57 -10.83 10.31
CA SER A 785 -8.70 -12.10 11.05
C SER A 785 -7.48 -12.97 10.72
N VAL A 786 -6.80 -13.45 11.75
CA VAL A 786 -5.66 -14.37 11.57
C VAL A 786 -6.15 -15.68 10.95
N ALA A 787 -7.34 -16.18 11.34
CA ALA A 787 -7.94 -17.38 10.78
C ALA A 787 -8.28 -17.24 9.29
N PHE A 788 -8.96 -16.17 8.87
CA PHE A 788 -9.28 -15.98 7.44
C PHE A 788 -8.04 -15.71 6.59
N LYS A 789 -7.06 -15.02 7.17
CA LYS A 789 -5.79 -14.79 6.50
C LYS A 789 -4.99 -16.08 6.36
N SER A 790 -5.00 -16.95 7.39
CA SER A 790 -4.30 -18.24 7.32
C SER A 790 -4.92 -19.16 6.29
N GLU A 791 -6.25 -19.21 6.18
CA GLU A 791 -6.96 -19.94 5.12
C GLU A 791 -6.46 -19.56 3.71
N LEU A 792 -6.43 -18.27 3.41
CA LEU A 792 -5.94 -17.75 2.12
C LEU A 792 -4.47 -18.12 1.89
N MET A 793 -3.62 -17.91 2.90
CA MET A 793 -2.18 -18.17 2.80
C MET A 793 -1.85 -19.65 2.66
N LEU A 794 -2.55 -20.53 3.40
CA LEU A 794 -2.38 -21.98 3.34
C LEU A 794 -2.84 -22.52 2.00
N PHE A 795 -4.02 -22.11 1.52
CA PHE A 795 -4.51 -22.54 0.21
C PHE A 795 -3.57 -22.08 -0.92
N GLN A 796 -3.19 -20.79 -0.92
CA GLN A 796 -2.25 -20.28 -1.92
C GLN A 796 -0.90 -21.00 -1.87
N PHE A 797 -0.42 -21.36 -0.67
CA PHE A 797 0.83 -22.10 -0.53
C PHE A 797 0.69 -23.54 -1.03
N LEU A 798 -0.40 -24.24 -0.69
CA LEU A 798 -0.69 -25.59 -1.20
C LEU A 798 -0.77 -25.59 -2.73
N THR A 799 -1.57 -24.70 -3.33
CA THR A 799 -1.67 -24.59 -4.79
C THR A 799 -0.32 -24.31 -5.44
N SER A 800 0.52 -23.48 -4.82
CA SER A 800 1.87 -23.21 -5.33
C SER A 800 2.79 -24.44 -5.28
N LEU A 801 2.65 -25.29 -4.27
CA LEU A 801 3.37 -26.55 -4.17
C LEU A 801 2.86 -27.55 -5.23
N GLU A 802 1.54 -27.71 -5.36
CA GLU A 802 0.89 -28.64 -6.31
C GLU A 802 1.17 -28.28 -7.77
N ASN A 803 1.07 -27.00 -8.14
CA ASN A 803 1.31 -26.57 -9.53
C ASN A 803 2.73 -26.83 -10.02
N MET A 804 3.70 -26.92 -9.11
CA MET A 804 5.12 -27.05 -9.45
C MET A 804 5.71 -28.40 -9.05
N SER A 805 4.92 -29.32 -8.46
CA SER A 805 5.44 -30.60 -7.99
C SER A 805 5.85 -31.54 -9.10
N THR A 806 5.31 -31.38 -10.31
CA THR A 806 5.68 -32.20 -11.48
C THR A 806 7.07 -31.84 -12.03
N ILE A 807 7.54 -30.61 -11.81
CA ILE A 807 8.81 -30.09 -12.35
C ILE A 807 9.86 -29.91 -11.25
N CYS A 808 9.44 -29.68 -10.00
CA CYS A 808 10.32 -29.47 -8.86
C CYS A 808 10.23 -30.63 -7.86
N LEU A 809 11.22 -31.53 -7.89
CA LEU A 809 11.30 -32.70 -7.01
C LEU A 809 11.18 -32.32 -5.53
N ARG A 810 11.80 -31.21 -5.12
CA ARG A 810 11.73 -30.71 -3.75
C ARG A 810 10.30 -30.38 -3.31
N ARG A 811 9.48 -29.78 -4.18
CA ARG A 811 8.05 -29.51 -3.89
C ARG A 811 7.24 -30.80 -3.86
N ALA A 812 7.53 -31.76 -4.74
CA ALA A 812 6.92 -33.09 -4.68
C ALA A 812 7.22 -33.80 -3.35
N GLY A 813 8.48 -33.79 -2.91
CA GLY A 813 8.90 -34.35 -1.62
C GLY A 813 8.20 -33.70 -0.43
N ILE A 814 8.12 -32.36 -0.42
CA ILE A 814 7.33 -31.62 0.59
C ILE A 814 5.87 -32.11 0.60
N LEU A 815 5.20 -32.11 -0.56
CA LEU A 815 3.79 -32.48 -0.67
C LEU A 815 3.51 -33.89 -0.15
N ARG A 816 4.39 -34.86 -0.45
CA ARG A 816 4.26 -36.23 0.06
C ARG A 816 4.26 -36.23 1.58
N VAL A 817 5.30 -35.67 2.20
CA VAL A 817 5.47 -35.74 3.65
C VAL A 817 4.33 -35.03 4.39
N ILE A 818 3.89 -33.85 3.92
CA ILE A 818 2.77 -33.13 4.56
C ILE A 818 1.43 -33.87 4.40
N LYS A 819 1.21 -34.57 3.28
CA LYS A 819 -0.01 -35.38 3.03
C LYS A 819 -0.02 -36.62 3.91
N MET A 820 1.10 -37.36 3.95
CA MET A 820 1.28 -38.55 4.79
C MET A 820 1.04 -38.24 6.27
N ASN A 821 1.57 -37.11 6.74
CA ASN A 821 1.40 -36.68 8.13
C ASN A 821 0.09 -35.92 8.39
N LYS A 822 -0.79 -35.77 7.39
CA LYS A 822 -2.10 -35.08 7.48
C LYS A 822 -2.02 -33.66 8.06
N TRP A 823 -0.97 -32.91 7.72
CA TRP A 823 -0.84 -31.53 8.19
C TRP A 823 -1.97 -30.66 7.68
N HIS A 824 -2.35 -29.63 8.45
CA HIS A 824 -3.46 -28.76 8.06
C HIS A 824 -3.24 -28.07 6.70
N LEU A 825 -1.98 -27.77 6.34
CA LEU A 825 -1.60 -27.28 5.01
C LEU A 825 -2.06 -28.22 3.87
N ALA A 826 -1.97 -29.54 4.04
CA ALA A 826 -2.40 -30.52 3.06
C ALA A 826 -3.94 -30.68 3.03
N MET A 827 -4.59 -30.45 4.18
CA MET A 827 -6.04 -30.64 4.35
C MET A 827 -6.87 -29.38 4.04
N ILE A 828 -6.22 -28.23 3.81
CA ILE A 828 -6.88 -26.92 3.72
C ILE A 828 -7.98 -26.87 2.68
N ALA A 829 -7.79 -27.46 1.48
CA ALA A 829 -8.81 -27.45 0.44
C ALA A 829 -10.10 -28.17 0.88
N GLY A 830 -9.98 -29.31 1.57
CA GLY A 830 -11.12 -30.04 2.13
C GLY A 830 -11.81 -29.28 3.27
N PHE A 831 -11.01 -28.64 4.14
CA PHE A 831 -11.52 -27.80 5.21
C PHE A 831 -12.34 -26.62 4.66
N LEU A 832 -11.84 -25.91 3.64
CA LEU A 832 -12.52 -24.76 3.04
C LEU A 832 -13.84 -25.16 2.36
N SER A 833 -13.85 -26.25 1.60
CA SER A 833 -15.08 -26.79 1.00
C SER A 833 -16.14 -27.07 2.06
N SER A 834 -15.74 -27.66 3.19
CA SER A 834 -16.65 -27.97 4.28
C SER A 834 -17.15 -26.71 5.01
N LYS A 835 -16.24 -25.78 5.32
CA LYS A 835 -16.56 -24.56 6.09
C LYS A 835 -17.48 -23.59 5.33
N TYR A 836 -17.28 -23.46 4.02
CA TYR A 836 -18.01 -22.52 3.16
C TYR A 836 -19.06 -23.19 2.26
N ALA A 837 -19.27 -24.49 2.40
CA ALA A 837 -20.19 -25.30 1.57
C ALA A 837 -19.89 -25.16 0.05
N ILE A 838 -18.61 -25.22 -0.33
CA ILE A 838 -18.16 -25.14 -1.73
C ILE A 838 -18.16 -26.55 -2.33
N ILE A 839 -19.03 -26.77 -3.33
CA ILE A 839 -19.28 -28.08 -3.94
C ILE A 839 -18.04 -28.63 -4.66
N ASP A 840 -17.37 -27.80 -5.47
CA ASP A 840 -16.17 -28.21 -6.21
C ASP A 840 -14.91 -27.56 -5.64
N LYS A 841 -13.95 -28.37 -5.17
CA LYS A 841 -12.64 -27.91 -4.68
C LYS A 841 -11.85 -27.16 -5.76
N LYS A 842 -12.00 -27.53 -7.03
CA LYS A 842 -11.29 -26.89 -8.15
C LYS A 842 -11.83 -25.49 -8.46
N SER A 843 -13.05 -25.17 -8.02
CA SER A 843 -13.67 -23.84 -8.18
C SER A 843 -13.16 -22.80 -7.16
N ILE A 844 -12.36 -23.21 -6.17
CA ILE A 844 -11.84 -22.30 -5.15
C ILE A 844 -10.76 -21.41 -5.77
N THR A 845 -11.08 -20.12 -5.91
CA THR A 845 -10.13 -19.07 -6.29
C THR A 845 -9.89 -18.14 -5.11
N MET A 846 -8.84 -17.33 -5.17
CA MET A 846 -8.56 -16.32 -4.12
C MET A 846 -9.67 -15.29 -3.99
N GLU A 847 -10.34 -14.96 -5.08
CA GLU A 847 -11.44 -14.00 -5.08
C GLU A 847 -12.74 -14.62 -4.59
N SER A 848 -13.04 -15.86 -5.01
CA SER A 848 -14.22 -16.58 -4.51
C SER A 848 -14.09 -16.84 -3.01
N LEU A 849 -12.93 -17.25 -2.51
CA LEU A 849 -12.69 -17.48 -1.08
C LEU A 849 -12.85 -16.20 -0.24
N LYS A 850 -12.30 -15.06 -0.67
CA LYS A 850 -12.51 -13.77 0.02
C LYS A 850 -13.99 -13.40 0.06
N SER A 851 -14.71 -13.66 -1.02
CA SER A 851 -16.14 -13.37 -1.12
C SER A 851 -16.95 -14.27 -0.17
N SER A 852 -16.64 -15.57 -0.13
CA SER A 852 -17.22 -16.52 0.82
C SER A 852 -16.94 -16.16 2.28
N GLN A 853 -15.74 -15.69 2.61
CA GLN A 853 -15.40 -15.20 3.96
C GLN A 853 -16.25 -13.99 4.37
N ILE A 854 -16.47 -13.04 3.45
CA ILE A 854 -17.33 -11.86 3.68
C ILE A 854 -18.78 -12.30 3.90
N GLN A 855 -19.31 -13.17 3.03
CA GLN A 855 -20.66 -13.72 3.16
C GLN A 855 -20.84 -14.48 4.48
N TYR A 856 -19.83 -15.24 4.89
CA TYR A 856 -19.82 -15.96 6.17
C TYR A 856 -19.90 -15.00 7.37
N LEU A 857 -19.17 -13.88 7.35
CA LEU A 857 -19.30 -12.84 8.38
C LEU A 857 -20.69 -12.21 8.34
N GLN A 858 -21.20 -11.82 7.17
CA GLN A 858 -22.51 -11.20 7.03
C GLN A 858 -23.62 -12.12 7.54
N LYS A 859 -23.60 -13.41 7.21
CA LYS A 859 -24.56 -14.42 7.73
C LYS A 859 -24.54 -14.49 9.26
N LYS A 860 -23.35 -14.47 9.87
CA LYS A 860 -23.21 -14.41 11.33
C LYS A 860 -23.77 -13.13 11.93
N ILE A 861 -23.61 -11.98 11.26
CA ILE A 861 -24.18 -10.71 11.71
C ILE A 861 -25.70 -10.74 11.62
N SER A 862 -26.25 -11.20 10.49
CA SER A 862 -27.70 -11.28 10.24
C SER A 862 -28.41 -12.21 11.23
N SER A 863 -27.73 -13.26 11.71
CA SER A 863 -28.28 -14.15 12.74
C SER A 863 -28.46 -13.50 14.12
N LYS A 864 -27.91 -12.29 14.37
CA LYS A 864 -27.96 -11.60 15.66
C LYS A 864 -28.94 -10.43 15.60
N ALA A 865 -30.10 -10.57 16.24
CA ALA A 865 -31.19 -9.60 16.18
C ALA A 865 -30.74 -8.14 16.47
N LEU A 866 -29.99 -7.92 17.56
CA LEU A 866 -29.51 -6.59 17.94
C LEU A 866 -28.47 -6.00 16.97
N HIS A 867 -27.63 -6.85 16.37
CA HIS A 867 -26.51 -6.44 15.52
C HIS A 867 -26.83 -6.37 14.03
N SER A 868 -27.93 -6.99 13.63
CA SER A 868 -28.38 -7.06 12.24
C SER A 868 -28.95 -5.72 11.72
N VAL A 869 -29.43 -4.84 12.60
CA VAL A 869 -30.20 -3.63 12.25
C VAL A 869 -29.47 -2.73 11.23
N LEU A 870 -28.17 -2.49 11.45
CA LEU A 870 -27.31 -1.74 10.53
C LEU A 870 -27.20 -2.45 9.16
N PHE A 871 -27.08 -3.78 9.16
CA PHE A 871 -26.79 -4.58 7.96
C PHE A 871 -28.03 -4.96 7.15
N LYS A 872 -29.25 -4.80 7.70
CA LYS A 872 -30.51 -5.08 6.98
C LYS A 872 -30.72 -4.26 5.69
N CYS A 873 -30.08 -3.09 5.57
CA CYS A 873 -30.22 -2.23 4.39
C CYS A 873 -29.09 -2.38 3.38
N VAL A 874 -28.11 -3.26 3.63
CA VAL A 874 -26.93 -3.43 2.77
C VAL A 874 -27.35 -3.81 1.35
N ASP A 875 -28.43 -4.57 1.22
CA ASP A 875 -28.97 -5.06 -0.04
C ASP A 875 -30.05 -4.14 -0.66
N GLU A 876 -30.35 -3.00 -0.04
CA GLU A 876 -31.34 -2.08 -0.60
C GLU A 876 -30.74 -1.27 -1.78
N PRO A 877 -31.42 -1.18 -2.94
CA PRO A 877 -30.85 -0.67 -4.20
C PRO A 877 -30.33 0.77 -4.13
N ASN A 878 -30.84 1.54 -3.17
CA ASN A 878 -30.50 2.94 -2.99
C ASN A 878 -29.53 3.16 -1.81
N VAL A 879 -28.64 2.21 -1.49
CA VAL A 879 -27.63 2.37 -0.43
C VAL A 879 -26.23 2.33 -1.01
N ASP A 880 -25.53 3.45 -0.96
CA ASP A 880 -24.10 3.50 -1.27
C ASP A 880 -23.28 3.15 -0.01
N LEU A 881 -22.84 1.89 0.06
CA LEU A 881 -22.03 1.37 1.17
C LEU A 881 -20.66 2.06 1.31
N PRO A 882 -19.86 2.23 0.22
CA PRO A 882 -18.65 3.02 0.26
C PRO A 882 -18.84 4.42 0.84
N ALA A 883 -19.81 5.19 0.36
CA ALA A 883 -20.09 6.55 0.85
C ALA A 883 -20.57 6.54 2.31
N SER A 884 -21.41 5.57 2.68
CA SER A 884 -21.89 5.39 4.06
C SER A 884 -20.77 5.05 5.04
N SER A 885 -19.71 4.39 4.56
CA SER A 885 -18.57 3.93 5.35
C SER A 885 -17.35 4.83 5.21
N GLU A 886 -17.48 5.97 4.53
CA GLU A 886 -16.42 6.94 4.27
C GLU A 886 -15.69 7.36 5.56
N TRP A 887 -16.44 7.65 6.61
CA TRP A 887 -15.87 8.08 7.89
C TRP A 887 -15.03 6.99 8.58
N LEU A 888 -15.28 5.70 8.28
CA LEU A 888 -14.44 4.58 8.71
C LEU A 888 -13.18 4.45 7.84
N SER A 889 -13.23 4.88 6.58
CA SER A 889 -12.09 4.73 5.65
C SER A 889 -11.16 5.95 5.65
N ASN A 890 -11.73 7.16 5.77
CA ASN A 890 -11.06 8.45 5.61
C ASN A 890 -11.20 9.37 6.84
N GLY A 891 -11.90 8.93 7.90
CA GLY A 891 -12.11 9.73 9.10
C GLY A 891 -10.86 9.90 9.96
N ASN A 892 -10.76 11.07 10.61
CA ASN A 892 -9.70 11.39 11.57
C ASN A 892 -10.07 11.04 13.02
N ASN A 893 -10.97 10.08 13.21
CA ASN A 893 -11.44 9.67 14.52
C ASN A 893 -10.35 8.94 15.31
N GLY A 894 -10.30 9.20 16.62
CA GLY A 894 -9.52 8.37 17.53
C GLY A 894 -10.11 6.95 17.61
N PRO A 895 -9.28 5.92 17.86
CA PRO A 895 -9.72 4.52 17.83
C PRO A 895 -10.76 4.18 18.91
N ARG A 896 -10.68 4.82 20.08
CA ARG A 896 -11.66 4.66 21.18
C ARG A 896 -13.00 5.29 20.85
N SER A 897 -12.99 6.46 20.21
CA SER A 897 -14.19 7.12 19.72
C SER A 897 -14.86 6.31 18.62
N GLU A 898 -14.11 5.80 17.64
CA GLU A 898 -14.66 4.90 16.62
C GLU A 898 -15.26 3.64 17.23
N ALA A 899 -14.60 3.02 18.23
CA ALA A 899 -15.13 1.84 18.91
C ALA A 899 -16.50 2.14 19.57
N LEU A 900 -16.65 3.32 20.16
CA LEU A 900 -17.89 3.79 20.76
C LEU A 900 -18.98 3.98 19.69
N TYR A 901 -18.66 4.66 18.59
CA TYR A 901 -19.61 4.91 17.51
C TYR A 901 -20.08 3.59 16.87
N CYS A 902 -19.17 2.64 16.64
CA CYS A 902 -19.53 1.33 16.11
C CYS A 902 -20.43 0.55 17.09
N LEU A 903 -20.13 0.54 18.40
CA LEU A 903 -20.99 -0.10 19.40
C LEU A 903 -22.42 0.45 19.37
N LEU A 904 -22.56 1.77 19.28
CA LEU A 904 -23.86 2.42 19.28
C LEU A 904 -24.67 2.05 18.03
N GLN A 905 -24.04 2.07 16.85
CA GLN A 905 -24.65 1.61 15.60
C GLN A 905 -24.99 0.11 15.63
N ASP A 906 -24.15 -0.69 16.28
CA ASP A 906 -24.31 -2.14 16.38
C ASP A 906 -25.46 -2.57 17.29
N ARG A 907 -25.93 -1.71 18.21
CA ARG A 907 -26.97 -2.09 19.19
C ARG A 907 -28.21 -1.21 19.17
N ASN A 908 -28.12 0.00 18.63
CA ASN A 908 -29.17 1.00 18.68
C ASN A 908 -29.69 1.29 20.11
N LEU A 909 -28.81 1.19 21.12
CA LEU A 909 -29.13 1.37 22.55
C LEU A 909 -28.12 2.30 23.22
N PHE A 910 -28.61 3.18 24.11
CA PHE A 910 -27.77 3.98 25.01
C PHE A 910 -27.37 3.19 26.26
N PHE A 911 -26.27 3.59 26.90
CA PHE A 911 -25.46 2.87 27.90
C PHE A 911 -26.14 2.38 29.20
N THR A 912 -27.46 2.50 29.35
CA THR A 912 -28.21 2.04 30.55
C THR A 912 -29.02 0.78 30.23
N SER A 913 -29.41 0.03 31.27
CA SER A 913 -30.18 -1.23 31.20
C SER A 913 -31.22 -1.24 30.07
N ALA A 914 -31.36 -2.39 29.39
CA ALA A 914 -32.21 -2.57 28.20
C ALA A 914 -33.68 -2.14 28.37
N ASP A 915 -34.10 -1.88 29.61
CA ASP A 915 -35.44 -1.47 30.02
C ASP A 915 -35.51 0.00 30.53
N SER A 916 -34.45 0.78 30.36
CA SER A 916 -34.48 2.21 30.72
C SER A 916 -35.39 3.00 29.77
N LEU A 917 -36.41 3.64 30.35
CA LEU A 917 -37.29 4.57 29.64
C LEU A 917 -36.55 5.87 29.32
N CYS A 918 -36.98 6.56 28.26
CA CYS A 918 -36.43 7.86 27.87
C CYS A 918 -36.57 8.87 29.02
N ASN A 919 -35.46 9.52 29.39
CA ASN A 919 -35.41 10.49 30.49
C ASN A 919 -36.33 11.71 30.27
N HIS A 920 -36.68 12.01 29.02
CA HIS A 920 -37.49 13.17 28.66
C HIS A 920 -38.99 12.83 28.60
N CYS A 921 -39.36 11.86 27.77
CA CYS A 921 -40.76 11.51 27.54
C CYS A 921 -41.30 10.51 28.57
N LYS A 922 -40.43 9.67 29.18
CA LYS A 922 -40.77 8.56 30.08
C LYS A 922 -41.78 7.54 29.52
N LYS A 923 -42.05 7.55 28.21
CA LYS A 923 -43.07 6.70 27.54
C LYS A 923 -42.50 5.59 26.66
N SER A 924 -41.31 5.79 26.11
CA SER A 924 -40.69 4.85 25.17
C SER A 924 -39.31 4.42 25.67
N LYS A 925 -38.84 3.25 25.22
CA LYS A 925 -37.49 2.77 25.51
C LYS A 925 -36.44 3.79 25.04
N LYS A 926 -35.36 3.94 25.80
CA LYS A 926 -34.26 4.86 25.51
C LYS A 926 -33.34 4.28 24.41
N THR A 927 -33.85 4.24 23.19
CA THR A 927 -33.08 3.85 21.99
C THR A 927 -32.51 5.08 21.28
N VAL A 928 -31.53 4.85 20.42
CA VAL A 928 -30.94 5.95 19.65
C VAL A 928 -31.94 6.53 18.67
N ASP A 929 -32.66 5.67 17.96
CA ASP A 929 -33.72 6.13 17.05
C ASP A 929 -34.80 6.92 17.79
N HIS A 930 -35.15 6.54 19.02
CA HIS A 930 -36.12 7.27 19.82
C HIS A 930 -35.64 8.68 20.17
N MET A 931 -34.45 8.80 20.76
CA MET A 931 -33.90 10.10 21.15
C MET A 931 -33.59 10.97 19.93
N ALA A 932 -33.13 10.38 18.84
CA ALA A 932 -32.80 11.09 17.63
C ALA A 932 -34.04 11.60 16.87
N THR A 933 -35.13 10.82 16.82
CA THR A 933 -36.19 11.09 15.82
C THR A 933 -37.63 10.99 16.33
N GLN A 934 -37.88 10.42 17.52
CA GLN A 934 -39.25 10.11 17.97
C GLN A 934 -39.65 10.80 19.28
N CYS A 935 -38.70 11.27 20.09
CA CYS A 935 -39.02 11.86 21.39
C CYS A 935 -39.67 13.24 21.22
N GLY A 936 -41.00 13.31 21.36
CA GLY A 936 -41.79 14.54 21.19
C GLY A 936 -41.28 15.75 21.98
N LYS A 937 -40.71 15.54 23.18
CA LYS A 937 -40.15 16.62 24.00
C LYS A 937 -38.80 17.17 23.51
N MET A 938 -38.09 16.46 22.64
CA MET A 938 -36.79 16.89 22.08
C MET A 938 -36.88 17.31 20.61
N LEU A 939 -38.06 17.16 19.98
CA LEU A 939 -38.26 17.55 18.58
C LEU A 939 -38.10 19.07 18.36
N ASN A 940 -38.48 19.90 19.34
CA ASN A 940 -38.42 21.35 19.18
C ASN A 940 -37.05 21.96 19.47
N SER A 941 -36.14 21.24 20.16
CA SER A 941 -34.80 21.73 20.50
C SER A 941 -33.71 20.99 19.72
N ASP A 942 -33.52 19.71 20.00
CA ASP A 942 -32.34 18.96 19.57
C ASP A 942 -32.48 18.44 18.14
N TYR A 943 -33.70 18.18 17.67
CA TYR A 943 -33.92 17.88 16.25
C TYR A 943 -33.67 19.12 15.39
N LEU A 944 -34.22 20.28 15.75
CA LEU A 944 -34.01 21.54 15.02
C LEU A 944 -32.52 21.91 14.96
N ARG A 945 -31.79 21.74 16.07
CA ARG A 945 -30.34 21.94 16.11
C ARG A 945 -29.60 21.05 15.10
N ARG A 946 -29.91 19.75 15.06
CA ARG A 946 -29.28 18.80 14.13
C ARG A 946 -29.63 19.09 12.68
N HIS A 947 -30.88 19.46 12.41
CA HIS A 947 -31.33 19.90 11.09
C HIS A 947 -30.52 21.12 10.63
N ASN A 948 -30.39 22.14 11.49
CA ASN A 948 -29.60 23.34 11.19
C ASN A 948 -28.11 23.03 10.94
N GLU A 949 -27.50 22.11 11.68
CA GLU A 949 -26.10 21.70 11.41
C GLU A 949 -25.97 20.94 10.08
N VAL A 950 -26.96 20.12 9.70
CA VAL A 950 -27.01 19.47 8.38
C VAL A 950 -27.14 20.51 7.26
N VAL A 951 -28.08 21.45 7.38
CA VAL A 951 -28.28 22.58 6.44
C VAL A 951 -26.98 23.37 6.28
N LYS A 952 -26.31 23.70 7.40
CA LYS A 952 -25.01 24.39 7.39
C LYS A 952 -23.91 23.62 6.66
N CYS A 953 -23.88 22.29 6.79
CA CYS A 953 -22.96 21.44 6.05
C CYS A 953 -23.22 21.49 4.55
N ILE A 954 -24.48 21.34 4.12
CA ILE A 954 -24.89 21.39 2.72
C ILE A 954 -24.59 22.76 2.12
N HIS A 955 -24.97 23.84 2.82
CA HIS A 955 -24.71 25.22 2.40
C HIS A 955 -23.20 25.50 2.19
N LEU A 956 -22.33 25.07 3.10
CA LEU A 956 -20.88 25.23 2.93
C LEU A 956 -20.38 24.46 1.70
N ASN A 957 -20.91 23.27 1.42
CA ASN A 957 -20.49 22.51 0.24
C ASN A 957 -20.93 23.20 -1.06
N LEU A 958 -22.19 23.65 -1.14
CA LEU A 958 -22.69 24.43 -2.28
C LEU A 958 -21.85 25.69 -2.53
N CYS A 959 -21.52 26.44 -1.47
CA CYS A 959 -20.62 27.59 -1.58
C CYS A 959 -19.25 27.24 -2.16
N ARG A 960 -18.72 26.04 -1.89
CA ARG A 960 -17.42 25.60 -2.42
C ARG A 960 -17.54 25.14 -3.87
N MET A 961 -18.61 24.42 -4.21
CA MET A 961 -18.87 23.93 -5.57
C MET A 961 -18.94 25.09 -6.56
N TYR A 962 -19.62 26.17 -6.19
CA TYR A 962 -19.73 27.39 -7.00
C TYR A 962 -18.57 28.38 -6.83
N GLY A 963 -17.52 28.03 -6.07
CA GLY A 963 -16.34 28.88 -5.88
C GLY A 963 -16.55 30.13 -5.00
N LEU A 964 -17.69 30.26 -4.33
CA LEU A 964 -18.03 31.38 -3.43
C LEU A 964 -17.16 31.41 -2.15
N LYS A 965 -16.75 30.23 -1.65
CA LYS A 965 -15.88 30.11 -0.48
C LYS A 965 -14.71 29.16 -0.73
N LYS A 966 -13.51 29.60 -0.36
CA LYS A 966 -12.28 28.77 -0.37
C LYS A 966 -12.08 27.97 0.93
N ALA A 967 -12.72 28.38 2.03
CA ALA A 967 -12.55 27.74 3.34
C ALA A 967 -13.21 26.37 3.41
N ARG A 968 -12.50 25.38 3.96
CA ARG A 968 -13.00 23.99 4.14
C ARG A 968 -13.53 23.69 5.54
N ARG A 969 -13.45 24.64 6.47
CA ARG A 969 -13.76 24.40 7.89
C ARG A 969 -15.21 24.74 8.17
N LEU A 970 -15.99 23.76 8.63
CA LEU A 970 -17.35 23.96 9.12
C LEU A 970 -17.38 24.83 10.38
N LYS A 971 -16.35 24.68 11.23
CA LYS A 971 -16.22 25.46 12.47
C LYS A 971 -15.97 26.94 12.14
N GLY A 972 -16.98 27.77 12.41
CA GLY A 972 -16.98 29.22 12.12
C GLY A 972 -17.65 29.61 10.81
N HIS A 973 -18.21 28.65 10.05
CA HIS A 973 -19.06 28.97 8.91
C HIS A 973 -20.46 29.36 9.40
N SER A 974 -20.90 30.58 9.07
CA SER A 974 -22.29 31.00 9.23
C SER A 974 -23.06 30.72 7.94
N VAL A 975 -24.30 30.27 8.11
CA VAL A 975 -25.29 30.18 7.03
C VAL A 975 -25.79 31.58 6.74
N GLN A 976 -25.78 31.98 5.47
CA GLN A 976 -26.33 33.26 5.03
C GLN A 976 -27.68 32.97 4.38
N SER A 977 -28.69 33.77 4.68
CA SER A 977 -30.06 33.58 4.17
C SER A 977 -30.11 33.69 2.64
N THR A 978 -29.34 34.60 2.04
CA THR A 978 -29.23 34.75 0.58
C THR A 978 -27.79 35.03 0.17
N LEU A 979 -27.31 34.30 -0.84
CA LEU A 979 -26.00 34.43 -1.46
C LEU A 979 -26.17 34.43 -2.97
N SER A 980 -26.09 35.59 -3.62
CA SER A 980 -26.28 35.74 -5.06
C SER A 980 -25.00 36.25 -5.73
N THR A 981 -24.66 35.66 -6.86
CA THR A 981 -23.58 36.08 -7.77
C THR A 981 -24.10 36.08 -9.20
N GLY A 982 -23.27 36.52 -10.16
CA GLY A 982 -23.61 36.42 -11.58
C GLY A 982 -23.76 34.99 -12.10
N LYS A 983 -23.32 33.96 -11.34
CA LYS A 983 -23.36 32.54 -11.77
C LYS A 983 -24.32 31.67 -10.97
N VAL A 984 -24.57 32.00 -9.70
CA VAL A 984 -25.44 31.20 -8.83
C VAL A 984 -26.14 32.08 -7.80
N GLU A 985 -27.34 31.70 -7.41
CA GLU A 985 -28.03 32.19 -6.24
C GLU A 985 -28.39 31.04 -5.29
N ILE A 986 -28.01 31.15 -4.02
CA ILE A 986 -28.31 30.18 -2.96
C ILE A 986 -29.13 30.92 -1.90
N ARG A 987 -30.32 30.40 -1.55
CA ARG A 987 -31.15 30.91 -0.46
C ARG A 987 -31.39 29.81 0.57
N VAL A 988 -31.44 30.14 1.86
CA VAL A 988 -31.69 29.19 2.96
C VAL A 988 -32.77 29.76 3.85
N ASP A 989 -33.78 28.94 4.18
CA ASP A 989 -34.94 29.36 4.98
C ASP A 989 -35.57 30.67 4.46
N CYS A 990 -35.67 30.80 3.14
CA CYS A 990 -36.24 31.99 2.49
C CYS A 990 -37.59 31.63 1.87
N THR A 991 -38.57 32.50 2.10
CA THR A 991 -39.89 32.39 1.48
C THR A 991 -39.78 32.67 -0.02
N ILE A 992 -40.29 31.78 -0.84
CA ILE A 992 -40.55 32.05 -2.26
C ILE A 992 -41.84 32.85 -2.29
N LEU A 993 -41.73 34.09 -2.76
CA LEU A 993 -42.92 34.93 -2.98
C LEU A 993 -43.73 34.27 -4.08
N THR A 994 -45.03 34.12 -3.81
CA THR A 994 -45.97 33.60 -4.76
C THR A 994 -47.16 34.53 -4.93
N GLU A 995 -47.69 34.67 -6.14
CA GLU A 995 -48.94 35.39 -6.41
C GLU A 995 -50.10 34.75 -5.62
N THR A 996 -50.08 33.41 -5.56
CA THR A 996 -50.93 32.50 -4.77
C THR A 996 -50.57 32.45 -3.27
N LYS A 997 -51.50 32.42 -2.28
CA LYS A 997 -51.12 32.07 -0.89
C LYS A 997 -50.93 30.55 -0.78
N VAL A 998 -49.69 30.11 -0.92
CA VAL A 998 -49.33 28.69 -0.85
C VAL A 998 -48.98 28.29 0.59
N GLU A 999 -49.48 27.13 1.05
CA GLU A 999 -49.30 26.65 2.44
C GLU A 999 -47.84 26.31 2.77
N TYR A 1000 -47.07 25.84 1.77
CA TYR A 1000 -45.68 25.43 1.90
C TYR A 1000 -44.78 26.12 0.86
N ASN A 1001 -44.35 27.36 1.13
CA ASN A 1001 -43.55 28.18 0.21
C ASN A 1001 -42.13 28.52 0.72
N LYS A 1002 -41.63 27.77 1.70
CA LYS A 1002 -40.34 28.02 2.35
C LYS A 1002 -39.47 26.75 2.33
N PRO A 1003 -38.71 26.50 1.25
CA PRO A 1003 -37.80 25.36 1.20
C PRO A 1003 -36.62 25.55 2.16
N ASP A 1004 -36.06 24.44 2.65
CA ASP A 1004 -34.87 24.47 3.51
C ASP A 1004 -33.68 25.14 2.77
N ILE A 1005 -33.38 24.74 1.53
CA ILE A 1005 -32.39 25.40 0.67
C ILE A 1005 -32.89 25.50 -0.78
N PHE A 1006 -32.71 26.67 -1.38
CA PHE A 1006 -32.96 26.96 -2.79
C PHE A 1006 -31.64 27.26 -3.49
N VAL A 1007 -31.39 26.66 -4.66
CA VAL A 1007 -30.21 26.92 -5.49
C VAL A 1007 -30.64 27.18 -6.93
N HIS A 1008 -30.34 28.36 -7.45
CA HIS A 1008 -30.51 28.73 -8.85
C HIS A 1008 -29.14 28.84 -9.51
N ASP A 1009 -28.80 27.86 -10.34
CA ASP A 1009 -27.62 27.89 -11.19
C ASP A 1009 -27.93 28.71 -12.45
N LYS A 1010 -27.47 29.97 -12.49
CA LYS A 1010 -27.76 30.90 -13.59
C LYS A 1010 -27.00 30.57 -14.87
N VAL A 1011 -25.99 29.69 -14.80
CA VAL A 1011 -25.20 29.29 -15.97
C VAL A 1011 -25.86 28.11 -16.68
N ARG A 1012 -26.37 27.15 -15.91
CA ARG A 1012 -27.11 25.99 -16.42
C ARG A 1012 -28.61 26.23 -16.55
N ASN A 1013 -29.09 27.29 -15.91
CA ASN A 1013 -30.49 27.66 -15.83
C ASN A 1013 -31.34 26.61 -15.10
N GLU A 1014 -30.82 26.09 -14.00
CA GLU A 1014 -31.42 25.01 -13.24
C GLU A 1014 -31.77 25.48 -11.83
N ILE A 1015 -33.00 25.21 -11.40
CA ILE A 1015 -33.45 25.46 -10.02
C ILE A 1015 -33.54 24.15 -9.26
N ASN A 1016 -32.91 24.15 -8.08
CA ASN A 1016 -32.85 23.03 -7.16
C ASN A 1016 -33.45 23.40 -5.81
N LEU A 1017 -34.48 22.67 -5.43
CA LEU A 1017 -35.06 22.73 -4.10
C LEU A 1017 -34.53 21.57 -3.28
N ILE A 1018 -33.95 21.86 -2.13
CA ILE A 1018 -33.35 20.89 -1.23
C ILE A 1018 -34.08 20.92 0.10
N GLU A 1019 -34.70 19.80 0.44
CA GLU A 1019 -35.36 19.57 1.73
C GLU A 1019 -34.54 18.63 2.58
N VAL A 1020 -34.42 18.94 3.88
CA VAL A 1020 -33.68 18.16 4.88
C VAL A 1020 -34.64 17.50 5.86
N GLY A 1021 -34.54 16.17 6.01
CA GLY A 1021 -35.31 15.41 7.02
C GLY A 1021 -34.41 14.50 7.86
N ILE A 1022 -34.57 14.48 9.18
CA ILE A 1022 -33.78 13.60 10.09
C ILE A 1022 -34.67 12.48 10.66
N THR A 1023 -34.59 11.25 10.14
CA THR A 1023 -35.58 10.20 10.48
C THR A 1023 -35.01 8.79 10.62
N SER A 1024 -35.64 7.89 11.38
CA SER A 1024 -35.22 6.47 11.47
C SER A 1024 -35.55 5.72 10.17
N GLN A 1025 -34.85 4.60 9.89
CA GLN A 1025 -35.09 3.79 8.68
C GLN A 1025 -36.57 3.37 8.55
N ASP A 1026 -37.17 2.94 9.67
CA ASP A 1026 -38.55 2.45 9.68
C ASP A 1026 -39.58 3.51 9.24
N ARG A 1027 -39.23 4.80 9.34
CA ARG A 1027 -40.06 5.94 8.92
C ARG A 1027 -39.47 6.71 7.75
N LEU A 1028 -38.41 6.20 7.13
CA LEU A 1028 -37.71 6.92 6.07
C LEU A 1028 -38.63 7.14 4.87
N LYS A 1029 -39.28 6.07 4.37
CA LYS A 1029 -40.24 6.17 3.26
C LYS A 1029 -41.38 7.13 3.58
N GLN A 1030 -41.88 7.10 4.82
CA GLN A 1030 -42.95 7.99 5.24
C GLN A 1030 -42.51 9.46 5.20
N VAL A 1031 -41.36 9.80 5.79
CA VAL A 1031 -40.84 11.18 5.80
C VAL A 1031 -40.44 11.64 4.41
N GLU A 1032 -39.94 10.74 3.55
CA GLU A 1032 -39.66 11.04 2.15
C GLU A 1032 -40.94 11.46 1.42
N VAL A 1033 -42.00 10.67 1.59
CA VAL A 1033 -43.31 10.98 1.03
C VAL A 1033 -43.86 12.29 1.60
N GLU A 1034 -43.82 12.51 2.92
CA GLU A 1034 -44.27 13.75 3.56
C GLU A 1034 -43.51 14.98 3.05
N LYS A 1035 -42.19 14.89 2.89
CA LYS A 1035 -41.34 15.99 2.40
C LYS A 1035 -41.51 16.24 0.90
N CYS A 1036 -41.72 15.19 0.10
CA CYS A 1036 -42.07 15.34 -1.31
C CYS A 1036 -43.45 15.98 -1.47
N HIS A 1037 -44.45 15.58 -0.68
CA HIS A 1037 -45.81 16.14 -0.74
C HIS A 1037 -45.86 17.63 -0.40
N LYS A 1038 -44.98 18.13 0.47
CA LYS A 1038 -44.85 19.59 0.69
C LYS A 1038 -44.54 20.38 -0.57
N ILE A 1039 -44.01 19.72 -1.61
CA ILE A 1039 -43.49 20.37 -2.83
C ILE A 1039 -44.13 19.76 -4.11
N SER A 1040 -45.01 18.76 -4.03
CA SER A 1040 -45.61 18.10 -5.21
C SER A 1040 -47.12 18.36 -5.37
N ASP A 1041 -47.51 18.57 -6.64
CA ASP A 1041 -48.83 18.61 -7.31
C ASP A 1041 -49.96 19.51 -6.76
N ASP A 1042 -50.10 19.74 -5.46
CA ASP A 1042 -51.12 20.67 -4.92
C ASP A 1042 -50.63 22.14 -4.85
N ASN A 1043 -49.34 22.40 -5.07
CA ASN A 1043 -48.71 23.73 -5.08
C ASN A 1043 -48.37 24.23 -6.50
N SER A 1044 -49.34 24.13 -7.42
CA SER A 1044 -49.17 24.49 -8.85
C SER A 1044 -48.65 25.92 -9.12
N GLU A 1045 -48.73 26.85 -8.17
CA GLU A 1045 -48.25 28.22 -8.32
C GLU A 1045 -46.78 28.45 -8.02
N ILE A 1046 -46.19 27.78 -7.03
CA ILE A 1046 -44.72 27.81 -6.84
C ILE A 1046 -44.05 27.29 -8.11
N LEU A 1047 -44.64 26.25 -8.71
CA LEU A 1047 -44.21 25.72 -10.00
C LEU A 1047 -44.38 26.75 -11.11
N ARG A 1048 -45.54 27.42 -11.26
CA ARG A 1048 -45.76 28.45 -12.30
C ARG A 1048 -44.85 29.68 -12.17
N GLU A 1049 -44.53 30.12 -10.96
CA GLU A 1049 -43.68 31.29 -10.72
C GLU A 1049 -42.18 30.95 -10.82
N ILE A 1050 -41.82 29.67 -10.66
CA ILE A 1050 -40.50 29.14 -11.01
C ILE A 1050 -40.42 28.85 -12.53
N GLU A 1051 -41.50 28.41 -13.16
CA GLU A 1051 -41.64 28.21 -14.62
C GLU A 1051 -41.62 29.53 -15.40
N SER A 1052 -42.07 30.65 -14.80
CA SER A 1052 -41.89 32.00 -15.35
C SER A 1052 -40.42 32.46 -15.33
N LEU A 1053 -39.56 31.75 -14.58
CA LEU A 1053 -38.13 32.01 -14.47
C LEU A 1053 -37.25 31.10 -15.37
N ASP A 1054 -37.58 29.82 -15.68
CA ASP A 1054 -37.02 29.06 -16.83
C ASP A 1054 -37.43 27.55 -16.99
N ASN A 1055 -36.98 26.92 -18.10
CA ASN A 1055 -37.29 25.59 -18.67
C ASN A 1055 -36.72 24.33 -17.97
N GLY A 1056 -36.31 24.36 -16.69
CA GLY A 1056 -35.71 23.19 -16.04
C GLY A 1056 -35.72 23.20 -14.52
N MET A 1057 -36.76 22.64 -13.90
CA MET A 1057 -36.82 22.45 -12.45
C MET A 1057 -36.46 21.02 -12.04
N SER A 1058 -35.61 20.88 -11.02
CA SER A 1058 -35.30 19.57 -10.41
C SER A 1058 -35.49 19.61 -8.89
N LEU A 1059 -36.34 18.71 -8.38
CA LEU A 1059 -36.58 18.58 -6.94
C LEU A 1059 -35.58 17.59 -6.34
N SER A 1060 -34.77 18.05 -5.38
CA SER A 1060 -33.69 17.29 -4.78
C SER A 1060 -33.95 17.05 -3.30
N LEU A 1061 -34.65 15.98 -2.94
CA LEU A 1061 -34.86 15.63 -1.54
C LEU A 1061 -33.56 15.07 -0.91
N VAL A 1062 -33.14 15.64 0.23
CA VAL A 1062 -32.00 15.16 1.03
C VAL A 1062 -32.53 14.65 2.38
N THR A 1063 -32.92 13.39 2.44
CA THR A 1063 -33.21 12.74 3.72
C THR A 1063 -31.91 12.28 4.37
N ALA A 1064 -31.73 12.66 5.63
CA ALA A 1064 -30.69 12.14 6.50
C ALA A 1064 -31.32 11.12 7.43
N SER A 1065 -31.16 9.83 7.13
CA SER A 1065 -31.57 8.81 8.09
C SER A 1065 -30.75 8.91 9.37
N GLY A 1066 -31.36 8.57 10.50
CA GLY A 1066 -30.83 8.72 11.85
C GLY A 1066 -29.53 7.95 12.07
N PRO A 1067 -29.03 7.94 13.31
CA PRO A 1067 -27.65 7.62 13.66
C PRO A 1067 -27.15 6.21 13.29
N ASN A 1068 -28.02 5.35 12.78
CA ASN A 1068 -27.69 4.00 12.33
C ASN A 1068 -27.37 3.89 10.84
N LYS A 1069 -27.68 4.86 9.96
CA LYS A 1069 -27.44 4.72 8.50
C LYS A 1069 -27.26 6.11 7.87
N ILE A 1070 -26.25 6.32 7.02
CA ILE A 1070 -26.28 7.45 6.07
C ILE A 1070 -26.89 6.91 4.79
N ARG A 1071 -28.21 6.89 4.70
CA ARG A 1071 -28.85 6.88 3.40
C ARG A 1071 -28.89 8.32 2.92
N ALA A 1072 -27.94 8.70 2.07
CA ALA A 1072 -28.06 9.90 1.25
C ALA A 1072 -28.53 9.44 -0.13
N ILE A 1073 -29.83 9.22 -0.31
CA ILE A 1073 -30.33 8.97 -1.67
C ILE A 1073 -30.64 10.32 -2.27
N SER A 1074 -29.71 10.70 -3.13
CA SER A 1074 -29.94 11.62 -4.21
C SER A 1074 -31.01 11.04 -5.15
N ARG A 1075 -32.25 11.51 -5.04
CA ARG A 1075 -33.11 11.69 -6.22
C ARG A 1075 -32.71 12.94 -7.03
N ALA A 1076 -31.60 13.60 -6.66
CA ALA A 1076 -31.00 14.64 -7.49
C ALA A 1076 -30.15 13.98 -8.58
N ALA A 1077 -30.59 14.09 -9.83
CA ALA A 1077 -29.68 13.90 -10.94
C ALA A 1077 -28.56 14.96 -10.84
N GLY A 1078 -27.32 14.56 -10.56
CA GLY A 1078 -26.10 15.30 -10.92
C GLY A 1078 -25.66 16.55 -10.12
N LEU A 1079 -26.48 17.16 -9.24
CA LEU A 1079 -26.18 18.50 -8.72
C LEU A 1079 -25.39 18.59 -7.40
N ILE A 1080 -25.55 17.67 -6.46
CA ILE A 1080 -24.77 17.64 -5.20
C ILE A 1080 -23.93 16.38 -5.21
N ASN A 1081 -22.71 16.47 -5.73
CA ASN A 1081 -21.73 15.41 -5.51
C ASN A 1081 -21.35 15.46 -4.03
N PHE A 1082 -22.00 14.63 -3.21
CA PHE A 1082 -21.74 14.57 -1.77
C PHE A 1082 -20.29 14.16 -1.57
N SER A 1083 -19.44 15.14 -1.27
CA SER A 1083 -18.04 14.85 -1.07
C SER A 1083 -17.90 13.98 0.19
N PRO A 1084 -16.89 13.10 0.24
CA PRO A 1084 -16.47 12.40 1.44
C PRO A 1084 -16.54 13.20 2.75
N GLU A 1085 -16.07 14.44 2.69
CA GLU A 1085 -16.03 15.33 3.82
C GLU A 1085 -17.42 15.80 4.24
N LEU A 1086 -18.36 15.94 3.30
CA LEU A 1086 -19.75 16.27 3.59
C LEU A 1086 -20.45 15.10 4.27
N CYS A 1087 -20.33 13.87 3.76
CA CYS A 1087 -20.90 12.68 4.41
C CYS A 1087 -20.37 12.49 5.84
N ALA A 1088 -19.07 12.69 6.03
CA ALA A 1088 -18.48 12.68 7.37
C ALA A 1088 -19.00 13.84 8.25
N ALA A 1089 -19.15 15.06 7.72
CA ALA A 1089 -19.68 16.18 8.49
C ALA A 1089 -21.14 15.96 8.91
N LEU A 1090 -21.97 15.43 8.01
CA LEU A 1090 -23.36 15.05 8.27
C LEU A 1090 -23.44 13.95 9.35
N PHE A 1091 -22.57 12.94 9.25
CA PHE A 1091 -22.42 11.93 10.28
C PHE A 1091 -22.08 12.55 11.64
N PHE A 1092 -21.07 13.42 11.70
CA PHE A 1092 -20.67 14.08 12.95
C PHE A 1092 -21.80 14.93 13.54
N ALA A 1093 -22.52 15.69 12.71
CA ALA A 1093 -23.64 16.52 13.15
C ALA A 1093 -24.80 15.68 13.72
N ILE A 1094 -25.11 14.53 13.11
CA ILE A 1094 -26.26 13.71 13.51
C ILE A 1094 -25.89 12.75 14.65
N ILE A 1095 -24.73 12.10 14.60
CA ILE A 1095 -24.35 11.04 15.54
C ILE A 1095 -23.70 11.63 16.78
N ILE A 1096 -22.60 12.37 16.62
CA ILE A 1096 -21.82 12.81 17.79
C ILE A 1096 -22.62 13.77 18.68
N GLU A 1097 -23.42 14.67 18.10
CA GLU A 1097 -24.28 15.55 18.90
C GLU A 1097 -25.40 14.78 19.61
N THR A 1098 -25.94 13.72 19.01
CA THR A 1098 -26.97 12.87 19.65
C THR A 1098 -26.39 11.95 20.73
N TYR A 1099 -25.09 11.63 20.67
CA TYR A 1099 -24.45 10.66 21.56
C TYR A 1099 -23.59 11.26 22.69
N LEU A 1100 -23.19 12.53 22.59
CA LEU A 1100 -22.43 13.25 23.63
C LEU A 1100 -23.31 13.98 24.66
N PHE A 1101 -24.61 14.09 24.40
CA PHE A 1101 -25.63 14.62 25.30
C PHE A 1101 -26.56 13.47 25.72
#